data_AF-A0A517P1Z9-F1
#
_entry.id   AF-A0A517P1Z9-F1
#
_cell.length_a   1.000
_cell.length_b   1.000
_cell.length_c   1.000
_cell.angle_alpha   90.00
_cell.angle_beta   90.00
_cell.angle_gamma   90.00
#
_symmetry.space_group_name_H-M   'P 1'
#
loop_
_entity.id
_entity.type
_entity.pdbx_description
1 polymer ?
#
loop_
_entity_poly.entity_id
_entity_poly.type
_entity_poly.pdbx_seq_one_letter_code
_entity_poly.pdbx_strand_id
1 'polypeptide(L)'
;MLQLNGFSTEITGGSLTVLKAKIAPTDVKETRRSLGDAWFTMYHEGHLYSLAKNQDSSGGVGESDLLVLSDHLGLRFVKTMLDQAMRGVFDQYDPVRERPFTFLAHKVDLVELAAKKLDSKPDLLSKFEIRPKYELEAKLVEFRPGELELMLALNVTTRWICTARVKELIDASIPVQGMHLIRKKTEPGQRRLVGTFDRLEGDVVLLKDAYGDDNKVAATDVRVEGSKEVFATCLRRLLGGRYDGFFYSVDDEYGKLCGGAGSDRELQRMLGFLKGKSPVKLHGGIEVTIGERVQLKNQSSYKTVIELPPSKYCFDRSRTKLHQYAWEGLARFGPFDRGSFPTRSPRILLVAPDTVAGKISQALKKFRDGFGSSKDSKYDGFTDTFHLANPTFFPLSVRLQDVDRSDVAKVYRKAIEERLTRDGNFDAAFNILHDEHAGLPDAQNPYLVAKSILLSHGIPVQEARVSTLTANEYSLQYTFRNLATALYAKMGGVPWTVDHGETVDDELVVGIGNAELSGSRFEKRQRHIGITTVFRGDGNYLLSNLSKECKYEDYPDVLRESTIAVLREVKQRNNWLPGQTVRIVFHAFKPLKNVEVADIIASSVKEVGSEQTIEFAFLNVSLDHSFTLLDLAQRGITRKNQTKGVYVPRRGLTAQVGRYTRLVTTTGPHMVKRANLALPRPLLIHLHKQSTYRDLSYLSEQVLNFTTLSWRSTLPSEKPVTILYSSLIAELLARLKSIDDWSPAVLNTKLRNSKWFL
;
A
#
# COMPACT_ATOMS: atom_id res chain seq x y z
N MET A 1 -0.31 19.77 19.64
CA MET A 1 -1.62 19.29 20.16
C MET A 1 -2.11 18.26 19.18
N LEU A 2 -2.16 16.98 19.57
CA LEU A 2 -2.47 15.88 18.66
C LEU A 2 -3.97 15.66 18.57
N GLN A 3 -4.49 15.56 17.35
CA GLN A 3 -5.91 15.40 17.07
C GLN A 3 -6.14 14.31 16.03
N LEU A 4 -7.25 13.58 16.18
CA LEU A 4 -7.77 12.70 15.16
C LEU A 4 -8.67 13.47 14.18
N ASN A 5 -8.92 12.85 13.04
CA ASN A 5 -9.88 13.32 12.04
C ASN A 5 -11.32 12.92 12.40
N GLY A 6 -11.76 13.16 13.63
CA GLY A 6 -13.11 12.82 14.05
C GLY A 6 -13.63 13.68 15.19
N PHE A 7 -14.92 13.52 15.45
CA PHE A 7 -15.68 14.28 16.45
C PHE A 7 -16.16 13.33 17.55
N SER A 8 -16.03 13.72 18.81
CA SER A 8 -16.59 12.96 19.93
C SER A 8 -18.10 12.92 19.81
N THR A 9 -18.73 11.93 20.43
CA THR A 9 -20.19 11.83 20.46
C THR A 9 -20.69 11.51 21.85
N GLU A 10 -21.87 12.00 22.19
CA GLU A 10 -22.58 11.69 23.43
C GLU A 10 -23.93 11.07 23.06
N ILE A 11 -24.27 9.95 23.71
CA ILE A 11 -25.48 9.18 23.43
C ILE A 11 -26.48 9.42 24.56
N THR A 12 -27.73 9.71 24.23
CA THR A 12 -28.80 9.79 25.23
C THR A 12 -29.37 8.41 25.56
N GLY A 13 -29.74 8.21 26.82
CA GLY A 13 -30.36 6.98 27.31
C GLY A 13 -29.37 5.93 27.84
N GLY A 14 -29.82 5.12 28.81
CA GLY A 14 -29.00 4.05 29.40
C GLY A 14 -29.16 2.70 28.71
N SER A 15 -30.35 2.42 28.14
CA SER A 15 -30.66 1.16 27.49
C SER A 15 -31.73 1.29 26.41
N LEU A 16 -31.83 0.27 25.56
CA LEU A 16 -32.80 0.18 24.47
C LEU A 16 -33.33 -1.26 24.37
N THR A 17 -34.64 -1.42 24.31
CA THR A 17 -35.27 -2.72 24.03
C THR A 17 -35.28 -2.99 22.53
N VAL A 18 -34.76 -4.15 22.13
CA VAL A 18 -34.71 -4.64 20.74
C VAL A 18 -35.25 -6.05 20.66
N LEU A 19 -35.52 -6.54 19.45
CA LEU A 19 -35.79 -7.96 19.22
C LEU A 19 -34.50 -8.69 18.83
N LYS A 20 -34.25 -9.85 19.43
CA LYS A 20 -33.09 -10.70 19.17
C LYS A 20 -33.53 -12.05 18.66
N ALA A 21 -33.04 -12.42 17.49
CA ALA A 21 -33.28 -13.72 16.88
C ALA A 21 -31.95 -14.43 16.58
N LYS A 22 -31.84 -15.72 16.89
CA LYS A 22 -30.71 -16.55 16.44
C LYS A 22 -30.88 -16.84 14.96
N ILE A 23 -29.90 -16.45 14.14
CA ILE A 23 -29.99 -16.55 12.68
C ILE A 23 -28.65 -17.00 12.11
N ALA A 24 -28.65 -17.96 11.19
CA ALA A 24 -27.44 -18.36 10.49
C ALA A 24 -26.96 -17.22 9.57
N PRO A 25 -25.64 -17.00 9.41
CA PRO A 25 -25.11 -15.92 8.55
C PRO A 25 -25.69 -15.89 7.13
N THR A 26 -26.05 -17.06 6.58
CA THR A 26 -26.64 -17.24 5.24
C THR A 26 -28.03 -16.63 5.11
N ASP A 27 -28.81 -16.63 6.20
CA ASP A 27 -30.25 -16.31 6.18
C ASP A 27 -30.51 -14.85 6.56
N VAL A 28 -29.47 -14.15 7.04
CA VAL A 28 -29.53 -12.72 7.44
C VAL A 28 -30.08 -11.84 6.31
N LYS A 29 -29.68 -12.11 5.06
CA LYS A 29 -30.09 -11.28 3.93
C LYS A 29 -31.57 -11.45 3.59
N GLU A 30 -32.06 -12.67 3.64
CA GLU A 30 -33.47 -12.98 3.40
C GLU A 30 -34.35 -12.44 4.53
N THR A 31 -33.95 -12.65 5.78
CA THR A 31 -34.66 -12.10 6.95
C THR A 31 -34.72 -10.57 6.93
N ARG A 32 -33.63 -9.90 6.52
CA ARG A 32 -33.66 -8.43 6.34
C ARG A 32 -34.64 -7.98 5.26
N ARG A 33 -34.81 -8.77 4.20
CA ARG A 33 -35.80 -8.47 3.15
C ARG A 33 -37.23 -8.65 3.65
N SER A 34 -37.50 -9.68 4.45
CA SER A 34 -38.85 -9.92 4.99
C SER A 34 -39.26 -8.85 6.00
N LEU A 35 -38.33 -8.38 6.84
CA LEU A 35 -38.56 -7.26 7.76
C LEU A 35 -38.76 -5.92 7.04
N GLY A 36 -38.15 -5.75 5.86
CA GLY A 36 -38.28 -4.55 5.05
C GLY A 36 -37.72 -3.28 5.71
N ASP A 37 -38.09 -2.12 5.15
CA ASP A 37 -37.53 -0.83 5.56
C ASP A 37 -38.11 -0.29 6.87
N ALA A 38 -39.19 -0.89 7.39
CA ALA A 38 -39.79 -0.51 8.68
C ALA A 38 -38.91 -0.87 9.88
N TRP A 39 -37.93 -1.75 9.70
CA TRP A 39 -37.05 -2.24 10.77
C TRP A 39 -35.60 -1.86 10.52
N PHE A 40 -34.93 -1.38 11.57
CA PHE A 40 -33.48 -1.33 11.62
C PHE A 40 -32.96 -2.71 12.06
N THR A 41 -31.88 -3.19 11.45
CA THR A 41 -31.29 -4.49 11.83
C THR A 41 -29.76 -4.44 11.90
N MET A 42 -29.20 -5.20 12.84
CA MET A 42 -27.77 -5.43 13.00
C MET A 42 -27.52 -6.92 13.26
N TYR A 43 -26.61 -7.52 12.51
CA TYR A 43 -26.19 -8.91 12.75
C TYR A 43 -24.88 -8.91 13.54
N HIS A 44 -24.82 -9.70 14.60
CA HIS A 44 -23.63 -9.84 15.44
C HIS A 44 -23.62 -11.23 16.10
N GLU A 45 -22.49 -11.95 15.97
CA GLU A 45 -22.22 -13.23 16.65
C GLU A 45 -23.39 -14.23 16.64
N GLY A 46 -23.92 -14.55 15.45
CA GLY A 46 -25.00 -15.55 15.30
C GLY A 46 -26.41 -15.02 15.58
N HIS A 47 -26.56 -13.73 15.88
CA HIS A 47 -27.83 -13.12 16.23
C HIS A 47 -28.15 -11.91 15.35
N LEU A 48 -29.43 -11.77 14.99
CA LEU A 48 -29.99 -10.57 14.38
C LEU A 48 -30.72 -9.77 15.46
N TYR A 49 -30.24 -8.55 15.68
CA TYR A 49 -30.87 -7.54 16.53
C TYR A 49 -31.70 -6.60 15.66
N SER A 50 -32.96 -6.40 16.00
CA SER A 50 -33.91 -5.64 15.21
C SER A 50 -34.66 -4.61 16.06
N LEU A 51 -34.81 -3.39 15.53
CA LEU A 51 -35.54 -2.30 16.18
C LEU A 51 -36.54 -1.72 15.19
N ALA A 52 -37.80 -1.60 15.61
CA ALA A 52 -38.82 -0.94 14.80
C ALA A 52 -38.47 0.55 14.66
N LYS A 53 -38.52 1.07 13.43
CA LYS A 53 -38.25 2.50 13.19
C LYS A 53 -39.41 3.38 13.67
N ASN A 54 -40.63 2.86 13.61
CA ASN A 54 -41.88 3.47 14.08
C ASN A 54 -42.58 2.53 15.06
N GLN A 55 -43.27 3.08 16.07
CA GLN A 55 -43.93 2.28 17.12
C GLN A 55 -45.03 1.34 16.60
N ASP A 56 -45.66 1.66 15.47
CA ASP A 56 -46.75 0.88 14.88
C ASP A 56 -46.27 -0.26 13.94
N SER A 57 -44.96 -0.50 13.86
CA SER A 57 -44.42 -1.51 12.94
C SER A 57 -44.70 -2.93 13.46
N SER A 58 -45.49 -3.71 12.72
CA SER A 58 -45.74 -5.13 13.00
C SER A 58 -44.71 -6.06 12.31
N GLY A 59 -44.68 -7.34 12.67
CA GLY A 59 -43.87 -8.36 11.99
C GLY A 59 -42.41 -8.49 12.45
N GLY A 60 -42.09 -8.06 13.67
CA GLY A 60 -40.76 -8.25 14.26
C GLY A 60 -40.41 -9.73 14.46
N VAL A 61 -39.11 -10.04 14.43
CA VAL A 61 -38.60 -11.42 14.57
C VAL A 61 -37.68 -11.51 15.78
N GLY A 62 -37.94 -12.46 16.67
CA GLY A 62 -37.12 -12.75 17.85
C GLY A 62 -37.79 -12.38 19.17
N GLU A 63 -37.06 -12.61 20.26
CA GLU A 63 -37.50 -12.30 21.62
C GLU A 63 -37.00 -10.91 22.04
N SER A 64 -37.70 -10.29 22.98
CA SER A 64 -37.29 -8.99 23.53
C SER A 64 -35.97 -9.12 24.29
N ASP A 65 -35.01 -8.26 23.99
CA ASP A 65 -33.69 -8.18 24.64
C ASP A 65 -33.38 -6.72 24.98
N LEU A 66 -32.71 -6.48 26.10
CA LEU A 66 -32.37 -5.14 26.57
C LEU A 66 -30.89 -4.86 26.31
N LEU A 67 -30.60 -3.91 25.41
CA LEU A 67 -29.23 -3.46 25.14
C LEU A 67 -28.87 -2.28 26.03
N VAL A 68 -27.85 -2.42 26.87
CA VAL A 68 -27.23 -1.30 27.58
C VAL A 68 -26.36 -0.52 26.61
N LEU A 69 -26.64 0.78 26.43
CA LEU A 69 -26.03 1.57 25.36
C LEU A 69 -24.56 1.94 25.63
N SER A 70 -24.10 1.86 26.88
CA SER A 70 -22.69 2.03 27.26
C SER A 70 -21.84 0.80 27.03
N ASP A 71 -22.45 -0.38 26.86
CA ASP A 71 -21.71 -1.63 26.66
C ASP A 71 -21.27 -1.78 25.21
N HIS A 72 -20.27 -2.64 24.97
CA HIS A 72 -19.71 -2.85 23.63
C HIS A 72 -20.78 -3.19 22.56
N LEU A 73 -21.76 -4.04 22.90
CA LEU A 73 -22.83 -4.41 21.97
C LEU A 73 -23.79 -3.24 21.70
N GLY A 74 -24.21 -2.52 22.74
CA GLY A 74 -25.07 -1.35 22.62
C GLY A 74 -24.40 -0.23 21.82
N LEU A 75 -23.15 0.10 22.12
CA LEU A 75 -22.35 1.06 21.35
C LEU A 75 -22.21 0.66 19.88
N ARG A 76 -22.00 -0.64 19.59
CA ARG A 76 -21.95 -1.14 18.21
C ARG A 76 -23.30 -1.00 17.49
N PHE A 77 -24.41 -1.18 18.21
CA PHE A 77 -25.76 -0.97 17.68
C PHE A 77 -26.00 0.51 17.34
N VAL A 78 -25.66 1.42 18.27
CA VAL A 78 -25.75 2.88 18.06
C VAL A 78 -24.83 3.33 16.93
N LYS A 79 -23.58 2.85 16.86
CA LYS A 79 -22.65 3.09 15.75
C LYS A 79 -23.27 2.75 14.40
N THR A 80 -23.93 1.59 14.30
CA THR A 80 -24.55 1.13 13.05
C THR A 80 -25.78 1.96 12.67
N MET A 81 -26.56 2.42 13.65
CA MET A 81 -27.66 3.38 13.42
C MET A 81 -27.14 4.75 12.98
N LEU A 82 -26.09 5.25 13.63
CA LEU A 82 -25.48 6.55 13.30
C LEU A 82 -24.93 6.57 11.87
N ASP A 83 -24.23 5.51 11.44
CA ASP A 83 -23.78 5.37 10.05
C ASP A 83 -24.93 5.48 9.04
N GLN A 84 -26.10 4.91 9.34
CA GLN A 84 -27.29 4.98 8.48
C GLN A 84 -27.93 6.38 8.51
N ALA A 85 -27.98 7.00 9.69
CA ALA A 85 -28.58 8.32 9.87
C ALA A 85 -27.84 9.42 9.11
N MET A 86 -26.54 9.25 8.82
CA MET A 86 -25.76 10.21 8.03
C MET A 86 -26.37 10.46 6.64
N ARG A 87 -27.06 9.49 6.04
CA ARG A 87 -27.76 9.71 4.75
C ARG A 87 -28.82 10.81 4.87
N GLY A 88 -29.56 10.85 5.97
CA GLY A 88 -30.60 11.86 6.23
C GLY A 88 -30.03 13.20 6.67
N VAL A 89 -28.89 13.22 7.38
CA VAL A 89 -28.19 14.46 7.75
C VAL A 89 -27.68 15.22 6.51
N PHE A 90 -27.34 14.48 5.45
CA PHE A 90 -26.85 14.99 4.17
C PHE A 90 -27.83 14.66 3.02
N ASP A 91 -29.12 14.86 3.26
CA ASP A 91 -30.22 14.66 2.31
C ASP A 91 -29.99 15.30 0.93
N GLN A 92 -29.39 16.49 0.90
CA GLN A 92 -29.08 17.23 -0.32
C GLN A 92 -27.95 16.64 -1.19
N TYR A 93 -27.20 15.64 -0.70
CA TYR A 93 -26.06 15.06 -1.41
C TYR A 93 -26.37 13.65 -1.91
N ASP A 94 -26.03 13.34 -3.16
CA ASP A 94 -26.15 11.97 -3.66
C ASP A 94 -25.06 11.04 -3.09
N PRO A 95 -25.40 9.84 -2.60
CA PRO A 95 -24.45 8.90 -2.05
C PRO A 95 -23.63 8.25 -3.15
N VAL A 96 -22.31 8.35 -3.03
CA VAL A 96 -21.36 7.48 -3.75
C VAL A 96 -21.35 6.09 -3.14
N ARG A 97 -21.55 6.02 -1.81
CA ARG A 97 -21.68 4.78 -1.04
C ARG A 97 -22.50 5.09 0.21
N GLU A 98 -23.40 4.17 0.58
CA GLU A 98 -24.27 4.32 1.75
C GLU A 98 -23.57 4.05 3.07
N ARG A 99 -22.65 3.07 3.12
CA ARG A 99 -21.99 2.64 4.37
C ARG A 99 -20.49 2.38 4.17
N PRO A 100 -19.60 3.16 4.83
CA PRO A 100 -19.89 4.46 5.43
C PRO A 100 -20.42 5.46 4.41
N PHE A 101 -21.24 6.42 4.87
CA PHE A 101 -21.86 7.43 4.00
C PHE A 101 -20.78 8.27 3.33
N THR A 102 -20.78 8.23 2.00
CA THR A 102 -19.74 8.84 1.17
C THR A 102 -20.37 9.67 0.08
N PHE A 103 -19.93 10.91 -0.10
CA PHE A 103 -20.50 11.84 -1.09
C PHE A 103 -19.41 12.72 -1.72
N LEU A 104 -19.77 13.41 -2.80
CA LEU A 104 -18.87 14.35 -3.51
C LEU A 104 -19.28 15.80 -3.24
N ALA A 105 -18.31 16.70 -3.13
CA ALA A 105 -18.59 18.14 -3.11
C ALA A 105 -19.29 18.56 -4.41
N HIS A 106 -20.34 19.40 -4.32
CA HIS A 106 -21.10 19.88 -5.49
C HIS A 106 -20.36 20.93 -6.33
N LYS A 107 -19.66 21.86 -5.68
CA LYS A 107 -19.17 23.10 -6.32
C LYS A 107 -17.65 23.20 -6.44
N VAL A 108 -16.92 22.11 -6.21
CA VAL A 108 -15.45 22.13 -6.21
C VAL A 108 -14.92 21.06 -7.14
N ASP A 109 -14.21 21.51 -8.17
CA ASP A 109 -13.41 20.69 -9.07
C ASP A 109 -11.99 21.23 -9.15
N LEU A 110 -11.01 20.37 -8.84
CA LEU A 110 -9.59 20.72 -8.83
C LEU A 110 -9.06 20.93 -10.26
N VAL A 111 -9.65 20.27 -11.27
CA VAL A 111 -9.28 20.50 -12.69
C VAL A 111 -9.70 21.90 -13.11
N GLU A 112 -10.95 22.28 -12.84
CA GLU A 112 -11.45 23.65 -13.09
C GLU A 112 -10.62 24.72 -12.38
N LEU A 113 -10.29 24.51 -11.10
CA LEU A 113 -9.45 25.45 -10.33
C LEU A 113 -8.05 25.59 -10.94
N ALA A 114 -7.41 24.49 -11.32
CA ALA A 114 -6.10 24.51 -11.98
C ALA A 114 -6.18 25.15 -13.37
N ALA A 115 -7.28 24.93 -14.11
CA ALA A 115 -7.48 25.45 -15.45
C ALA A 115 -7.57 26.98 -15.51
N LYS A 116 -7.84 27.65 -14.38
CA LYS A 116 -7.80 29.13 -14.29
C LYS A 116 -6.43 29.72 -14.63
N LYS A 117 -5.35 28.93 -14.51
CA LYS A 117 -3.99 29.33 -14.87
C LYS A 117 -3.61 29.04 -16.33
N LEU A 118 -4.54 28.50 -17.13
CA LEU A 118 -4.32 28.26 -18.55
C LEU A 118 -4.85 29.44 -19.37
N ASP A 119 -4.03 29.97 -20.29
CA ASP A 119 -4.42 31.04 -21.20
C ASP A 119 -5.51 30.58 -22.19
N SER A 120 -5.42 29.33 -22.66
CA SER A 120 -6.39 28.69 -23.55
C SER A 120 -6.77 27.30 -23.05
N LYS A 121 -8.07 26.99 -23.02
CA LYS A 121 -8.62 25.76 -22.48
C LYS A 121 -9.21 24.93 -23.63
N PRO A 122 -8.75 23.68 -23.85
CA PRO A 122 -9.44 22.77 -24.76
C PRO A 122 -10.86 22.49 -24.26
N ASP A 123 -11.85 22.44 -25.15
CA ASP A 123 -13.26 22.21 -24.77
C ASP A 123 -13.44 20.93 -23.95
N LEU A 124 -12.72 19.87 -24.34
CA LEU A 124 -12.79 18.57 -23.69
C LEU A 124 -12.19 18.54 -22.28
N LEU A 125 -11.40 19.56 -21.88
CA LEU A 125 -10.83 19.65 -20.53
C LEU A 125 -11.92 19.69 -19.46
N SER A 126 -13.05 20.35 -19.76
CA SER A 126 -14.22 20.43 -18.87
C SER A 126 -14.88 19.08 -18.58
N LYS A 127 -14.52 18.02 -19.31
CA LYS A 127 -15.03 16.65 -19.11
C LYS A 127 -14.17 15.83 -18.14
N PHE A 128 -13.09 16.40 -17.62
CA PHE A 128 -12.23 15.77 -16.62
C PHE A 128 -12.44 16.50 -15.30
N GLU A 129 -12.94 15.79 -14.30
CA GLU A 129 -13.22 16.36 -12.97
C GLU A 129 -12.42 15.60 -11.91
N ILE A 130 -11.87 16.35 -10.95
CA ILE A 130 -11.30 15.81 -9.71
C ILE A 130 -12.04 16.49 -8.56
N ARG A 131 -13.03 15.78 -8.00
CA ARG A 131 -13.92 16.33 -6.97
C ARG A 131 -13.52 15.86 -5.57
N PRO A 132 -13.57 16.73 -4.54
CA PRO A 132 -13.46 16.31 -3.15
C PRO A 132 -14.51 15.25 -2.81
N LYS A 133 -14.07 14.19 -2.14
CA LYS A 133 -14.89 13.07 -1.68
C LYS A 133 -14.82 12.99 -0.16
N TYR A 134 -15.96 13.14 0.49
CA TYR A 134 -16.12 13.06 1.94
C TYR A 134 -16.69 11.70 2.30
N GLU A 135 -16.17 11.13 3.38
CA GLU A 135 -16.64 9.88 3.95
C GLU A 135 -16.80 10.07 5.46
N LEU A 136 -18.02 9.80 5.96
CA LEU A 136 -18.36 9.86 7.37
C LEU A 136 -18.57 8.45 7.90
N GLU A 137 -17.77 8.09 8.91
CA GLU A 137 -17.76 6.75 9.47
C GLU A 137 -17.81 6.82 10.99
N ALA A 138 -18.88 6.28 11.57
CA ALA A 138 -18.96 6.07 13.01
C ALA A 138 -17.98 4.96 13.42
N LYS A 139 -17.15 5.21 14.43
CA LYS A 139 -16.12 4.29 14.93
C LYS A 139 -16.19 4.14 16.43
N LEU A 140 -15.99 2.90 16.87
CA LEU A 140 -15.67 2.62 18.27
C LEU A 140 -14.18 2.83 18.48
N VAL A 141 -13.83 3.56 19.52
CA VAL A 141 -12.45 3.90 19.89
C VAL A 141 -12.26 3.69 21.38
N GLU A 142 -11.06 3.28 21.79
CA GLU A 142 -10.71 3.09 23.20
C GLU A 142 -9.32 3.66 23.43
N PHE A 143 -9.28 4.94 23.83
CA PHE A 143 -8.02 5.69 24.03
C PHE A 143 -7.30 5.30 25.32
N ARG A 144 -8.05 4.75 26.27
CA ARG A 144 -7.61 4.27 27.58
C ARG A 144 -8.33 2.95 27.89
N PRO A 145 -7.69 1.98 28.56
CA PRO A 145 -8.30 0.69 28.83
C PRO A 145 -9.64 0.80 29.54
N GLY A 146 -10.68 0.16 28.99
CA GLY A 146 -12.03 0.15 29.55
C GLY A 146 -12.90 1.37 29.20
N GLU A 147 -12.34 2.39 28.55
CA GLU A 147 -13.05 3.60 28.13
C GLU A 147 -13.42 3.52 26.64
N LEU A 148 -14.38 2.65 26.33
CA LEU A 148 -14.89 2.51 24.97
C LEU A 148 -15.85 3.65 24.65
N GLU A 149 -15.57 4.38 23.57
CA GLU A 149 -16.31 5.56 23.15
C GLU A 149 -16.72 5.46 21.67
N LEU A 150 -17.74 6.24 21.28
CA LEU A 150 -18.16 6.41 19.91
C LEU A 150 -17.63 7.75 19.35
N MET A 151 -17.04 7.70 18.16
CA MET A 151 -16.53 8.86 17.42
C MET A 151 -17.08 8.86 16.00
N LEU A 152 -17.41 10.03 15.46
CA LEU A 152 -17.71 10.18 14.03
C LEU A 152 -16.46 10.65 13.28
N ALA A 153 -15.83 9.76 12.50
CA ALA A 153 -14.65 10.07 11.70
C ALA A 153 -15.02 10.74 10.37
N LEU A 154 -14.22 11.70 9.94
CA LEU A 154 -14.31 12.35 8.64
C LEU A 154 -13.04 12.07 7.83
N ASN A 155 -13.20 11.42 6.68
CA ASN A 155 -12.12 11.24 5.71
C ASN A 155 -12.36 12.11 4.47
N VAL A 156 -11.32 12.81 4.03
CA VAL A 156 -11.35 13.68 2.85
C VAL A 156 -10.32 13.20 1.85
N THR A 157 -10.80 12.85 0.65
CA THR A 157 -9.97 12.39 -0.47
C THR A 157 -10.50 13.01 -1.75
N THR A 158 -10.10 12.50 -2.93
CA THR A 158 -10.64 12.95 -4.22
C THR A 158 -11.20 11.80 -5.04
N ARG A 159 -12.12 12.13 -5.94
CA ARG A 159 -12.69 11.22 -6.95
C ARG A 159 -12.34 11.79 -8.32
N TRP A 160 -11.72 10.96 -9.15
CA TRP A 160 -11.36 11.28 -10.53
C TRP A 160 -12.48 10.77 -11.44
N ILE A 161 -12.98 11.64 -12.31
CA ILE A 161 -14.18 11.39 -13.10
C ILE A 161 -13.93 11.91 -14.52
N CYS A 162 -14.00 11.01 -15.50
CA CYS A 162 -14.11 11.39 -16.91
C CYS A 162 -15.59 11.33 -17.31
N THR A 163 -16.17 12.45 -17.75
CA THR A 163 -17.56 12.52 -18.26
C THR A 163 -17.63 12.54 -19.78
N ALA A 164 -16.49 12.59 -20.47
CA ALA A 164 -16.41 12.55 -21.92
C ALA A 164 -17.00 11.24 -22.48
N ARG A 165 -17.72 11.35 -23.60
CA ARG A 165 -18.14 10.18 -24.37
C ARG A 165 -16.93 9.56 -25.06
N VAL A 166 -16.95 8.25 -25.23
CA VAL A 166 -15.87 7.53 -25.93
C VAL A 166 -15.64 8.12 -27.33
N LYS A 167 -16.72 8.44 -28.04
CA LYS A 167 -16.66 9.12 -29.34
C LYS A 167 -15.94 10.47 -29.30
N GLU A 168 -16.22 11.31 -28.30
CA GLU A 168 -15.55 12.62 -28.14
C GLU A 168 -14.04 12.47 -27.92
N LEU A 169 -13.62 11.41 -27.21
CA LEU A 169 -12.21 11.11 -27.03
C LEU A 169 -11.54 10.65 -28.33
N ILE A 170 -12.23 9.81 -29.12
CA ILE A 170 -11.75 9.35 -30.44
C ILE A 170 -11.63 10.54 -31.40
N ASP A 171 -12.65 11.40 -31.47
CA ASP A 171 -12.67 12.58 -32.33
C ASP A 171 -11.52 13.55 -31.97
N ALA A 172 -11.15 13.62 -30.69
CA ALA A 172 -9.98 14.37 -30.21
C ALA A 172 -8.62 13.64 -30.42
N SER A 173 -8.61 12.54 -31.17
CA SER A 173 -7.42 11.71 -31.43
C SER A 173 -6.73 11.22 -30.15
N ILE A 174 -7.50 10.88 -29.12
CA ILE A 174 -7.00 10.26 -27.88
C ILE A 174 -6.97 8.73 -28.09
N PRO A 175 -5.85 8.06 -27.77
CA PRO A 175 -5.74 6.61 -27.92
C PRO A 175 -6.56 5.90 -26.83
N VAL A 176 -7.82 5.57 -27.12
CA VAL A 176 -8.74 4.91 -26.17
C VAL A 176 -8.62 3.39 -26.14
N GLN A 177 -7.85 2.78 -27.05
CA GLN A 177 -7.65 1.34 -27.13
C GLN A 177 -7.19 0.75 -25.80
N GLY A 178 -7.86 -0.31 -25.33
CA GLY A 178 -7.53 -1.01 -24.10
C GLY A 178 -7.88 -0.26 -22.81
N MET A 179 -8.45 0.96 -22.89
CA MET A 179 -8.90 1.67 -21.69
C MET A 179 -10.11 0.96 -21.08
N HIS A 180 -10.13 0.88 -19.75
CA HIS A 180 -11.23 0.28 -19.01
C HIS A 180 -12.49 1.15 -19.09
N LEU A 181 -13.64 0.51 -19.31
CA LEU A 181 -14.93 1.14 -19.39
C LEU A 181 -15.79 0.79 -18.17
N ILE A 182 -16.48 1.79 -17.65
CA ILE A 182 -17.39 1.68 -16.53
C ILE A 182 -18.80 2.14 -16.91
N ARG A 183 -19.82 1.53 -16.31
CA ARG A 183 -21.22 1.97 -16.47
C ARG A 183 -21.44 3.33 -15.80
N LYS A 184 -22.24 4.16 -16.46
CA LYS A 184 -22.70 5.45 -15.92
C LYS A 184 -23.67 5.24 -14.76
N LYS A 185 -24.62 4.32 -14.93
CA LYS A 185 -25.60 3.86 -13.94
C LYS A 185 -25.43 2.35 -13.70
N THR A 186 -25.67 1.91 -12.47
CA THR A 186 -25.55 0.49 -12.09
C THR A 186 -26.76 0.09 -11.28
N GLU A 187 -27.37 -1.04 -11.64
CA GLU A 187 -28.40 -1.67 -10.81
C GLU A 187 -27.78 -2.33 -9.55
N PRO A 188 -28.55 -2.54 -8.47
CA PRO A 188 -28.06 -3.24 -7.29
C PRO A 188 -27.46 -4.61 -7.61
N GLY A 189 -26.19 -4.82 -7.25
CA GLY A 189 -25.45 -6.05 -7.52
C GLY A 189 -24.81 -6.14 -8.91
N GLN A 190 -25.10 -5.18 -9.80
CA GLN A 190 -24.45 -5.11 -11.11
C GLN A 190 -23.02 -4.58 -10.99
N ARG A 191 -22.08 -5.19 -11.72
CA ARG A 191 -20.69 -4.72 -11.76
C ARG A 191 -20.61 -3.39 -12.52
N ARG A 192 -19.87 -2.44 -11.94
CA ARG A 192 -19.62 -1.14 -12.57
C ARG A 192 -18.62 -1.21 -13.71
N LEU A 193 -17.56 -2.02 -13.57
CA LEU A 193 -16.59 -2.28 -14.64
C LEU A 193 -17.21 -3.22 -15.67
N VAL A 194 -17.12 -2.86 -16.95
CA VAL A 194 -17.76 -3.59 -18.05
C VAL A 194 -16.74 -4.38 -18.84
N GLY A 195 -15.68 -3.72 -19.28
CA GLY A 195 -14.69 -4.29 -20.18
C GLY A 195 -13.57 -3.31 -20.54
N THR A 196 -12.71 -3.70 -21.47
CA THR A 196 -11.72 -2.82 -22.12
C THR A 196 -12.21 -2.42 -23.50
N PHE A 197 -12.03 -1.16 -23.88
CA PHE A 197 -12.44 -0.66 -25.20
C PHE A 197 -11.62 -1.32 -26.32
N ASP A 198 -12.31 -1.85 -27.34
CA ASP A 198 -11.71 -2.32 -28.59
C ASP A 198 -12.00 -1.37 -29.75
N ARG A 199 -13.26 -1.24 -30.16
CA ARG A 199 -13.65 -0.35 -31.26
C ARG A 199 -15.08 0.13 -31.11
N LEU A 200 -15.43 1.15 -31.88
CA LEU A 200 -16.77 1.73 -31.92
C LEU A 200 -17.43 1.41 -33.27
N GLU A 201 -18.58 0.76 -33.24
CA GLU A 201 -19.43 0.47 -34.41
C GLU A 201 -20.76 1.22 -34.26
N GLY A 202 -20.90 2.36 -34.94
CA GLY A 202 -22.04 3.25 -34.73
C GLY A 202 -22.09 3.77 -33.29
N ASP A 203 -23.16 3.44 -32.56
CA ASP A 203 -23.33 3.75 -31.13
C ASP A 203 -23.06 2.56 -30.20
N VAL A 204 -22.47 1.47 -30.72
CA VAL A 204 -22.12 0.29 -29.94
C VAL A 204 -20.61 0.20 -29.76
N VAL A 205 -20.17 0.09 -28.52
CA VAL A 205 -18.79 -0.21 -28.16
C VAL A 205 -18.59 -1.72 -28.16
N LEU A 206 -17.59 -2.18 -28.89
CA LEU A 206 -17.06 -3.52 -28.79
C LEU A 206 -15.96 -3.57 -27.73
N LEU A 207 -16.01 -4.61 -26.91
CA LEU A 207 -15.10 -4.85 -25.80
C LEU A 207 -14.09 -5.93 -26.16
N LYS A 208 -12.81 -5.70 -25.84
CA LYS A 208 -11.76 -6.71 -26.01
C LYS A 208 -11.81 -7.75 -24.89
N ASP A 209 -11.84 -7.28 -23.65
CA ASP A 209 -12.04 -8.10 -22.46
C ASP A 209 -13.35 -7.69 -21.78
N ALA A 210 -14.17 -8.65 -21.36
CA ALA A 210 -15.44 -8.41 -20.67
C ALA A 210 -15.77 -9.53 -19.68
N TYR A 211 -16.72 -9.28 -18.78
CA TYR A 211 -17.23 -10.34 -17.90
C TYR A 211 -18.28 -11.19 -18.62
N GLY A 212 -17.94 -12.45 -18.92
CA GLY A 212 -18.83 -13.35 -19.67
C GLY A 212 -18.72 -13.15 -21.17
N ASP A 213 -19.74 -13.56 -21.91
CA ASP A 213 -19.71 -13.60 -23.39
C ASP A 213 -20.26 -12.32 -24.05
N ASP A 214 -20.83 -11.40 -23.26
CA ASP A 214 -21.35 -10.12 -23.77
C ASP A 214 -20.23 -9.12 -23.99
N ASN A 215 -19.77 -9.02 -25.24
CA ASN A 215 -18.70 -8.14 -25.67
C ASN A 215 -19.20 -6.82 -26.29
N LYS A 216 -20.50 -6.51 -26.17
CA LYS A 216 -21.08 -5.30 -26.73
C LYS A 216 -21.75 -4.46 -25.66
N VAL A 217 -21.63 -3.15 -25.77
CA VAL A 217 -22.34 -2.23 -24.87
C VAL A 217 -22.65 -0.92 -25.57
N ALA A 218 -23.83 -0.35 -25.33
CA ALA A 218 -24.17 0.95 -25.87
C ALA A 218 -23.19 2.02 -25.36
N ALA A 219 -22.64 2.81 -26.28
CA ALA A 219 -21.69 3.89 -25.97
C ALA A 219 -22.30 4.95 -25.03
N THR A 220 -23.63 5.09 -25.05
CA THR A 220 -24.39 5.98 -24.16
C THR A 220 -24.34 5.54 -22.70
N ASP A 221 -24.17 4.24 -22.43
CA ASP A 221 -24.31 3.67 -21.08
C ASP A 221 -22.97 3.56 -20.35
N VAL A 222 -21.87 3.71 -21.09
CA VAL A 222 -20.50 3.57 -20.57
C VAL A 222 -19.68 4.83 -20.74
N ARG A 223 -18.61 4.90 -19.98
CA ARG A 223 -17.56 5.92 -20.06
C ARG A 223 -16.24 5.33 -19.62
N VAL A 224 -15.14 6.00 -19.92
CA VAL A 224 -13.81 5.55 -19.49
C VAL A 224 -13.68 5.65 -17.97
N GLU A 225 -13.02 4.68 -17.35
CA GLU A 225 -12.67 4.70 -15.93
C GLU A 225 -11.82 5.94 -15.61
N GLY A 226 -12.18 6.67 -14.56
CA GLY A 226 -11.44 7.84 -14.11
C GLY A 226 -10.18 7.46 -13.33
N SER A 227 -9.19 6.86 -14.00
CA SER A 227 -7.89 6.55 -13.40
C SER A 227 -6.87 7.66 -13.66
N LYS A 228 -5.78 7.70 -12.88
CA LYS A 228 -4.70 8.67 -13.09
C LYS A 228 -4.02 8.44 -14.45
N GLU A 229 -3.89 7.18 -14.87
CA GLU A 229 -3.29 6.78 -16.14
C GLU A 229 -4.15 7.28 -17.32
N VAL A 230 -5.47 7.11 -17.23
CA VAL A 230 -6.41 7.64 -18.23
C VAL A 230 -6.31 9.16 -18.30
N PHE A 231 -6.36 9.85 -17.15
CA PHE A 231 -6.21 11.31 -17.11
C PHE A 231 -4.87 11.76 -17.72
N ALA A 232 -3.76 11.12 -17.35
CA ALA A 232 -2.45 11.46 -17.91
C ALA A 232 -2.40 11.25 -19.43
N THR A 233 -2.97 10.15 -19.93
CA THR A 233 -3.02 9.84 -21.36
C THR A 233 -3.84 10.88 -22.13
N CYS A 234 -5.07 11.14 -21.67
CA CYS A 234 -5.97 12.09 -22.32
C CYS A 234 -5.44 13.53 -22.25
N LEU A 235 -5.04 13.99 -21.07
CA LEU A 235 -4.65 15.38 -20.86
C LEU A 235 -3.30 15.72 -21.48
N ARG A 236 -2.36 14.77 -21.60
CA ARG A 236 -1.12 14.98 -22.39
C ARG A 236 -1.44 15.23 -23.85
N ARG A 237 -2.39 14.50 -24.42
CA ARG A 237 -2.83 14.70 -25.81
C ARG A 237 -3.51 16.06 -26.00
N LEU A 238 -4.37 16.46 -25.06
CA LEU A 238 -5.13 17.71 -25.13
C LEU A 238 -4.29 18.96 -24.85
N LEU A 239 -3.33 18.90 -23.92
CA LEU A 239 -2.56 20.06 -23.47
C LEU A 239 -1.16 20.15 -24.09
N GLY A 240 -0.65 19.04 -24.66
CA GLY A 240 0.70 18.95 -25.21
C GLY A 240 1.75 19.30 -24.15
N GLY A 241 2.72 20.15 -24.52
CA GLY A 241 3.80 20.58 -23.61
C GLY A 241 3.33 21.35 -22.36
N ARG A 242 2.06 21.79 -22.30
CA ARG A 242 1.50 22.48 -21.13
C ARG A 242 1.02 21.54 -20.03
N TYR A 243 0.94 20.23 -20.32
CA TYR A 243 0.40 19.24 -19.39
C TYR A 243 1.10 19.24 -18.03
N ASP A 244 2.44 19.24 -18.00
CA ASP A 244 3.17 19.08 -16.74
C ASP A 244 2.95 20.28 -15.79
N GLY A 245 2.92 21.51 -16.33
CA GLY A 245 2.61 22.71 -15.55
C GLY A 245 1.15 22.76 -15.08
N PHE A 246 0.22 22.31 -15.92
CA PHE A 246 -1.18 22.16 -15.54
C PHE A 246 -1.35 21.13 -14.42
N PHE A 247 -0.74 19.95 -14.57
CA PHE A 247 -0.84 18.88 -13.59
C PHE A 247 -0.17 19.24 -12.27
N TYR A 248 0.92 20.01 -12.29
CA TYR A 248 1.50 20.62 -11.09
C TYR A 248 0.50 21.53 -10.37
N SER A 249 -0.29 22.31 -11.12
CA SER A 249 -1.33 23.15 -10.54
C SER A 249 -2.49 22.33 -9.95
N VAL A 250 -2.85 21.20 -10.56
CA VAL A 250 -3.80 20.24 -9.96
C VAL A 250 -3.24 19.65 -8.66
N ASP A 251 -1.97 19.26 -8.65
CA ASP A 251 -1.26 18.79 -7.45
C ASP A 251 -1.26 19.84 -6.32
N ASP A 252 -1.10 21.13 -6.66
CA ASP A 252 -1.19 22.23 -5.70
C ASP A 252 -2.58 22.38 -5.10
N GLU A 253 -3.64 22.34 -5.90
CA GLU A 253 -5.02 22.38 -5.39
C GLU A 253 -5.35 21.15 -4.55
N TYR A 254 -4.86 19.98 -4.93
CA TYR A 254 -4.94 18.77 -4.11
C TYR A 254 -4.22 18.94 -2.76
N GLY A 255 -3.02 19.52 -2.76
CA GLY A 255 -2.25 19.81 -1.55
C GLY A 255 -2.94 20.82 -0.62
N LYS A 256 -3.61 21.83 -1.17
CA LYS A 256 -4.42 22.79 -0.38
C LYS A 256 -5.61 22.13 0.31
N LEU A 257 -6.18 21.08 -0.28
CA LEU A 257 -7.30 20.33 0.28
C LEU A 257 -6.84 19.27 1.29
N CYS A 258 -5.92 18.40 0.88
CA CYS A 258 -5.53 17.19 1.61
C CYS A 258 -4.24 17.34 2.44
N GLY A 259 -3.52 18.47 2.31
CA GLY A 259 -2.42 18.81 3.22
C GLY A 259 -2.91 19.04 4.65
N GLY A 260 -1.98 19.17 5.61
CA GLY A 260 -2.35 19.30 7.03
C GLY A 260 -3.28 20.47 7.32
N ALA A 261 -2.95 21.67 6.85
CA ALA A 261 -3.79 22.86 7.05
C ALA A 261 -5.12 22.81 6.27
N GLY A 262 -5.14 22.15 5.11
CA GLY A 262 -6.36 21.89 4.33
C GLY A 262 -7.30 20.96 5.08
N SER A 263 -6.78 19.82 5.53
CA SER A 263 -7.53 18.82 6.29
C SER A 263 -8.10 19.40 7.58
N ASP A 264 -7.33 20.23 8.28
CA ASP A 264 -7.78 20.94 9.48
C ASP A 264 -8.99 21.84 9.21
N ARG A 265 -8.91 22.66 8.16
CA ARG A 265 -10.00 23.55 7.72
C ARG A 265 -11.25 22.78 7.34
N GLU A 266 -11.09 21.67 6.63
CA GLU A 266 -12.20 20.79 6.24
C GLU A 266 -12.88 20.13 7.45
N LEU A 267 -12.10 19.71 8.44
CA LEU A 267 -12.62 19.20 9.71
C LEU A 267 -13.39 20.27 10.49
N GLN A 268 -12.87 21.49 10.57
CA GLN A 268 -13.57 22.61 11.23
C GLN A 268 -14.89 22.96 10.53
N ARG A 269 -14.88 23.01 9.19
CA ARG A 269 -16.08 23.28 8.40
C ARG A 269 -17.13 22.19 8.58
N MET A 270 -16.71 20.93 8.57
CA MET A 270 -17.63 19.81 8.78
C MET A 270 -18.18 19.79 10.20
N LEU A 271 -17.37 20.08 11.22
CA LEU A 271 -17.83 20.20 12.60
C LEU A 271 -18.93 21.27 12.72
N GLY A 272 -18.71 22.45 12.14
CA GLY A 272 -19.72 23.53 12.15
C GLY A 272 -21.04 23.09 11.52
N PHE A 273 -20.99 22.38 10.39
CA PHE A 273 -22.19 21.82 9.75
C PHE A 273 -22.89 20.79 10.65
N LEU A 274 -22.14 19.83 11.19
CA LEU A 274 -22.69 18.74 12.01
C LEU A 274 -23.26 19.24 13.35
N LYS A 275 -22.64 20.24 13.98
CA LYS A 275 -23.18 20.91 15.17
C LYS A 275 -24.55 21.54 14.90
N GLY A 276 -24.73 22.15 13.72
CA GLY A 276 -26.04 22.70 13.31
C GLY A 276 -27.10 21.63 13.02
N LYS A 277 -26.71 20.36 12.86
CA LYS A 277 -27.60 19.20 12.69
C LYS A 277 -27.71 18.34 13.95
N SER A 278 -27.01 18.71 15.02
CA SER A 278 -26.98 17.99 16.30
C SER A 278 -28.11 18.45 17.22
N PRO A 279 -28.73 17.57 18.03
CA PRO A 279 -28.48 16.13 18.09
C PRO A 279 -29.03 15.38 16.87
N VAL A 280 -28.30 14.35 16.44
CA VAL A 280 -28.74 13.45 15.37
C VAL A 280 -29.74 12.46 15.96
N LYS A 281 -31.00 12.55 15.52
CA LYS A 281 -32.07 11.65 15.96
C LYS A 281 -31.93 10.29 15.31
N LEU A 282 -31.86 9.25 16.13
CA LEU A 282 -31.86 7.85 15.72
C LEU A 282 -33.22 7.20 16.02
N HIS A 283 -33.36 5.93 15.63
CA HIS A 283 -34.54 5.14 15.96
C HIS A 283 -34.60 4.81 17.47
N GLY A 284 -35.80 4.51 17.97
CA GLY A 284 -35.98 4.12 19.38
C GLY A 284 -35.81 5.26 20.38
N GLY A 285 -35.93 6.52 19.95
CA GLY A 285 -35.79 7.69 20.81
C GLY A 285 -34.35 8.02 21.22
N ILE A 286 -33.36 7.34 20.65
CA ILE A 286 -31.94 7.61 20.90
C ILE A 286 -31.53 8.85 20.13
N GLU A 287 -30.76 9.71 20.78
CA GLU A 287 -30.14 10.88 20.17
C GLU A 287 -28.63 10.81 20.34
N VAL A 288 -27.91 11.22 19.30
CA VAL A 288 -26.44 11.33 19.34
C VAL A 288 -26.05 12.79 19.16
N THR A 289 -25.48 13.37 20.20
CA THR A 289 -24.94 14.72 20.18
C THR A 289 -23.53 14.70 19.61
N ILE A 290 -23.24 15.55 18.63
CA ILE A 290 -21.90 15.72 18.07
C ILE A 290 -21.11 16.68 18.97
N GLY A 291 -20.03 16.16 19.54
CA GLY A 291 -19.11 16.87 20.42
C GLY A 291 -18.02 17.62 19.67
N GLU A 292 -16.88 17.82 20.34
CA GLU A 292 -15.72 18.53 19.79
C GLU A 292 -14.81 17.60 18.97
N ARG A 293 -13.78 18.16 18.35
CA ARG A 293 -12.74 17.35 17.72
C ARG A 293 -12.03 16.47 18.75
N VAL A 294 -11.81 15.21 18.40
CA VAL A 294 -11.13 14.26 19.28
C VAL A 294 -9.66 14.62 19.43
N GLN A 295 -9.31 15.04 20.65
CA GLN A 295 -7.95 15.37 21.05
C GLN A 295 -7.35 14.19 21.80
N LEU A 296 -6.12 13.81 21.42
CA LEU A 296 -5.38 12.77 22.10
C LEU A 296 -4.46 13.42 23.14
N LYS A 297 -4.68 13.08 24.41
CA LYS A 297 -3.92 13.63 25.54
C LYS A 297 -3.46 12.52 26.47
N ASN A 298 -2.26 12.67 27.00
CA ASN A 298 -1.78 11.85 28.09
C ASN A 298 -2.36 12.36 29.40
N GLN A 299 -2.69 11.44 30.30
CA GLN A 299 -3.06 11.71 31.68
C GLN A 299 -1.92 11.24 32.58
N SER A 300 -1.94 11.64 33.85
CA SER A 300 -0.95 11.18 34.84
C SER A 300 -0.95 9.66 35.00
N SER A 301 -2.12 9.02 34.89
CA SER A 301 -2.31 7.57 35.01
C SER A 301 -2.04 6.78 33.73
N TYR A 302 -2.14 7.39 32.55
CA TYR A 302 -2.05 6.66 31.28
C TYR A 302 -1.53 7.51 30.11
N LYS A 303 -0.66 6.91 29.30
CA LYS A 303 -0.13 7.53 28.07
C LYS A 303 -0.83 6.97 26.83
N THR A 304 -1.86 7.69 26.36
CA THR A 304 -2.52 7.42 25.08
C THR A 304 -1.59 7.67 23.88
N VAL A 305 -0.67 8.62 24.01
CA VAL A 305 0.30 9.01 22.99
C VAL A 305 1.71 8.78 23.51
N ILE A 306 2.52 8.03 22.74
CA ILE A 306 3.90 7.71 23.09
C ILE A 306 4.79 8.03 21.90
N GLU A 307 5.90 8.74 22.14
CA GLU A 307 6.96 8.91 21.15
C GLU A 307 7.94 7.74 21.27
N LEU A 308 8.05 6.95 20.21
CA LEU A 308 9.00 5.85 20.11
C LEU A 308 10.42 6.39 19.89
N PRO A 309 11.46 5.68 20.36
CA PRO A 309 12.83 6.07 20.11
C PRO A 309 13.11 6.11 18.60
N PRO A 310 14.01 7.01 18.15
CA PRO A 310 14.40 7.07 16.74
C PRO A 310 15.19 5.81 16.36
N SER A 311 14.78 5.16 15.26
CA SER A 311 15.49 4.02 14.69
C SER A 311 16.95 4.38 14.35
N LYS A 312 17.88 3.48 14.69
CA LYS A 312 19.28 3.56 14.26
C LYS A 312 19.60 2.43 13.30
N TYR A 313 20.36 2.76 12.26
CA TYR A 313 20.92 1.81 11.31
C TYR A 313 22.19 1.18 11.90
N CYS A 314 22.33 -0.13 11.77
CA CYS A 314 23.46 -0.89 12.30
C CYS A 314 24.30 -1.49 11.16
N PHE A 315 25.63 -1.40 11.28
CA PHE A 315 26.60 -1.77 10.24
C PHE A 315 27.65 -2.79 10.73
N ASP A 316 27.45 -3.40 11.89
CA ASP A 316 28.29 -4.49 12.42
C ASP A 316 27.51 -5.40 13.38
N ARG A 317 27.94 -6.67 13.48
CA ARG A 317 27.30 -7.64 14.40
C ARG A 317 27.45 -7.27 15.88
N SER A 318 28.53 -6.58 16.25
CA SER A 318 28.76 -6.09 17.61
C SER A 318 27.94 -4.85 17.99
N ARG A 319 27.16 -4.29 17.06
CA ARG A 319 26.29 -3.11 17.28
C ARG A 319 27.04 -1.86 17.77
N THR A 320 28.32 -1.74 17.42
CA THR A 320 29.14 -0.55 17.75
C THR A 320 29.08 0.52 16.67
N LYS A 321 28.73 0.14 15.44
CA LYS A 321 28.67 1.01 14.28
C LYS A 321 27.22 1.36 13.98
N LEU A 322 26.71 2.36 14.69
CA LEU A 322 25.35 2.85 14.55
C LEU A 322 25.32 4.23 13.87
N HIS A 323 24.29 4.47 13.06
CA HIS A 323 24.05 5.79 12.47
C HIS A 323 22.55 6.11 12.34
N GLN A 324 22.19 7.40 12.37
CA GLN A 324 20.78 7.83 12.22
C GLN A 324 20.29 7.76 10.76
N TYR A 325 21.21 7.81 9.80
CA TYR A 325 20.93 7.86 8.37
C TYR A 325 21.66 6.73 7.63
N ALA A 326 20.95 6.03 6.75
CA ALA A 326 21.46 4.84 6.07
C ALA A 326 22.73 5.11 5.25
N TRP A 327 22.69 6.12 4.38
CA TRP A 327 23.80 6.36 3.45
C TRP A 327 25.06 6.85 4.16
N GLU A 328 24.91 7.81 5.07
CA GLU A 328 26.03 8.37 5.82
C GLU A 328 26.67 7.31 6.73
N GLY A 329 25.88 6.37 7.27
CA GLY A 329 26.41 5.21 7.98
C GLY A 329 27.14 4.25 7.05
N LEU A 330 26.58 3.94 5.89
CA LEU A 330 27.17 3.05 4.89
C LEU A 330 28.50 3.61 4.35
N ALA A 331 28.54 4.88 3.97
CA ALA A 331 29.75 5.56 3.50
C ALA A 331 30.85 5.59 4.58
N ARG A 332 30.47 5.67 5.85
CA ARG A 332 31.42 5.69 6.97
C ARG A 332 31.95 4.31 7.37
N PHE A 333 31.08 3.30 7.39
CA PHE A 333 31.37 2.01 8.02
C PHE A 333 31.48 0.84 7.05
N GLY A 334 30.98 0.99 5.83
CA GLY A 334 30.72 -0.10 4.90
C GLY A 334 29.46 -0.89 5.25
N PRO A 335 29.11 -1.92 4.46
CA PRO A 335 27.92 -2.73 4.67
C PRO A 335 28.05 -3.64 5.90
N PHE A 336 26.92 -3.98 6.51
CA PHE A 336 26.85 -4.83 7.71
C PHE A 336 27.58 -6.17 7.55
N ASP A 337 27.46 -6.80 6.39
CA ASP A 337 28.05 -8.11 6.10
C ASP A 337 29.41 -8.04 5.38
N ARG A 338 30.10 -6.88 5.38
CA ARG A 338 31.40 -6.68 4.71
C ARG A 338 32.40 -7.83 4.93
N GLY A 339 32.48 -8.34 6.16
CA GLY A 339 33.42 -9.42 6.52
C GLY A 339 33.05 -10.77 5.92
N SER A 340 31.78 -11.01 5.61
CA SER A 340 31.23 -12.29 5.17
C SER A 340 30.66 -12.29 3.75
N PHE A 341 30.65 -11.14 3.05
CA PHE A 341 30.11 -11.06 1.69
C PHE A 341 31.01 -11.83 0.70
N PRO A 342 30.47 -12.83 -0.02
CA PRO A 342 31.29 -13.76 -0.80
C PRO A 342 31.79 -13.17 -2.13
N THR A 343 30.99 -12.33 -2.78
CA THR A 343 31.25 -11.89 -4.16
C THR A 343 31.97 -10.54 -4.22
N ARG A 344 33.25 -10.51 -3.86
CA ARG A 344 34.02 -9.24 -3.82
C ARG A 344 34.37 -8.64 -5.19
N SER A 345 34.34 -9.42 -6.26
CA SER A 345 34.59 -8.95 -7.63
C SER A 345 33.44 -9.36 -8.56
N PRO A 346 32.25 -8.76 -8.41
CA PRO A 346 31.06 -9.23 -9.10
C PRO A 346 31.17 -9.01 -10.62
N ARG A 347 30.72 -10.01 -11.38
CA ARG A 347 30.53 -9.97 -12.83
C ARG A 347 29.11 -9.53 -13.13
N ILE A 348 28.96 -8.33 -13.69
CA ILE A 348 27.66 -7.71 -13.92
C ILE A 348 27.41 -7.62 -15.43
N LEU A 349 26.39 -8.31 -15.92
CA LEU A 349 25.96 -8.18 -17.32
C LEU A 349 25.32 -6.81 -17.53
N LEU A 350 25.72 -6.07 -18.57
CA LEU A 350 25.14 -4.77 -18.91
C LEU A 350 24.39 -4.87 -20.25
N VAL A 351 23.07 -5.00 -20.18
CA VAL A 351 22.19 -5.00 -21.35
C VAL A 351 21.74 -3.58 -21.65
N ALA A 352 22.10 -3.03 -22.81
CA ALA A 352 21.72 -1.67 -23.19
C ALA A 352 21.47 -1.55 -24.71
N PRO A 353 20.60 -0.62 -25.16
CA PRO A 353 20.47 -0.33 -26.57
C PRO A 353 21.79 0.19 -27.16
N ASP A 354 22.12 -0.26 -28.36
CA ASP A 354 23.30 0.16 -29.11
C ASP A 354 23.38 1.68 -29.31
N THR A 355 22.24 2.33 -29.56
CA THR A 355 22.15 3.79 -29.78
C THR A 355 22.61 4.64 -28.58
N VAL A 356 22.67 4.08 -27.37
CA VAL A 356 23.02 4.82 -26.14
C VAL A 356 24.17 4.19 -25.35
N ALA A 357 24.74 3.10 -25.84
CA ALA A 357 25.75 2.31 -25.12
C ALA A 357 26.89 3.18 -24.56
N GLY A 358 27.44 4.11 -25.34
CA GLY A 358 28.52 5.00 -24.89
C GLY A 358 28.15 5.89 -23.71
N LYS A 359 26.95 6.49 -23.71
CA LYS A 359 26.45 7.32 -22.60
C LYS A 359 26.23 6.47 -21.33
N ILE A 360 25.69 5.27 -21.50
CA ILE A 360 25.45 4.34 -20.39
C ILE A 360 26.76 3.84 -19.79
N SER A 361 27.76 3.51 -20.62
CA SER A 361 29.10 3.12 -20.12
C SER A 361 29.75 4.23 -19.30
N GLN A 362 29.62 5.50 -19.71
CA GLN A 362 30.10 6.64 -18.92
C GLN A 362 29.36 6.78 -17.58
N ALA A 363 28.03 6.65 -17.59
CA ALA A 363 27.24 6.68 -16.37
C ALA A 363 27.63 5.55 -15.40
N LEU A 364 27.86 4.33 -15.91
CA LEU A 364 28.26 3.20 -15.08
C LEU A 364 29.70 3.26 -14.59
N LYS A 365 30.59 3.95 -15.31
CA LYS A 365 31.90 4.31 -14.77
C LYS A 365 31.75 5.20 -13.53
N LYS A 366 30.89 6.23 -13.58
CA LYS A 366 30.58 7.09 -12.42
C LYS A 366 29.86 6.33 -11.30
N PHE A 367 29.00 5.37 -11.63
CA PHE A 367 28.40 4.48 -10.65
C PHE A 367 29.48 3.64 -9.94
N ARG A 368 30.42 3.08 -10.70
CA ARG A 368 31.49 2.25 -10.13
C ARG A 368 32.47 3.04 -9.26
N ASP A 369 32.96 4.15 -9.81
CA ASP A 369 34.14 4.90 -9.31
C ASP A 369 33.77 6.19 -8.57
N GLY A 370 32.49 6.55 -8.53
CA GLY A 370 32.03 7.84 -8.02
C GLY A 370 32.19 8.98 -9.03
N PHE A 371 31.90 10.21 -8.59
CA PHE A 371 31.97 11.43 -9.42
C PHE A 371 33.36 12.10 -9.37
N GLY A 372 34.42 11.33 -9.11
CA GLY A 372 35.79 11.83 -8.97
C GLY A 372 36.02 12.64 -7.68
N SER A 373 37.11 13.41 -7.63
CA SER A 373 37.58 14.17 -6.45
C SER A 373 36.79 15.44 -6.12
N SER A 374 35.55 15.56 -6.62
CA SER A 374 34.66 16.67 -6.26
C SER A 374 34.34 16.62 -4.76
N LYS A 375 34.78 17.63 -4.00
CA LYS A 375 34.53 17.76 -2.56
C LYS A 375 33.03 17.77 -2.20
N ASP A 376 32.17 18.07 -3.17
CA ASP A 376 30.71 18.12 -3.00
C ASP A 376 29.99 16.82 -3.39
N SER A 377 30.72 15.80 -3.87
CA SER A 377 30.11 14.52 -4.24
C SER A 377 29.38 13.90 -3.05
N LYS A 378 28.14 13.47 -3.30
CA LYS A 378 27.32 12.73 -2.35
C LYS A 378 27.40 11.22 -2.59
N TYR A 379 28.25 10.75 -3.48
CA TYR A 379 28.36 9.33 -3.83
C TYR A 379 29.82 8.95 -4.09
N ASP A 380 30.34 8.06 -3.26
CA ASP A 380 31.76 7.69 -3.25
C ASP A 380 32.11 6.58 -4.26
N GLY A 381 31.11 6.07 -4.99
CA GLY A 381 31.29 4.93 -5.91
C GLY A 381 30.89 3.60 -5.28
N PHE A 382 30.40 2.69 -6.13
CA PHE A 382 29.94 1.37 -5.72
C PHE A 382 31.07 0.53 -5.12
N THR A 383 32.27 0.61 -5.70
CA THR A 383 33.44 -0.14 -5.25
C THR A 383 33.82 0.25 -3.83
N ASP A 384 33.97 1.55 -3.58
CA ASP A 384 34.46 2.07 -2.30
C ASP A 384 33.41 1.95 -1.20
N THR A 385 32.16 2.34 -1.48
CA THR A 385 31.06 2.29 -0.51
C THR A 385 30.83 0.87 0.04
N PHE A 386 30.92 -0.14 -0.84
CA PHE A 386 30.66 -1.54 -0.48
C PHE A 386 31.93 -2.36 -0.26
N HIS A 387 33.12 -1.74 -0.32
CA HIS A 387 34.42 -2.40 -0.19
C HIS A 387 34.58 -3.62 -1.10
N LEU A 388 34.14 -3.47 -2.35
CA LEU A 388 34.37 -4.47 -3.39
C LEU A 388 35.80 -4.34 -3.93
N ALA A 389 36.35 -5.44 -4.44
CA ALA A 389 37.69 -5.46 -5.03
C ALA A 389 37.67 -4.93 -6.46
N ASN A 390 36.85 -5.51 -7.34
CA ASN A 390 36.76 -5.08 -8.74
C ASN A 390 35.42 -5.46 -9.40
N PRO A 391 34.33 -4.70 -9.18
CA PRO A 391 33.08 -4.91 -9.91
C PRO A 391 33.28 -4.64 -11.41
N THR A 392 33.00 -5.64 -12.24
CA THR A 392 33.25 -5.61 -13.69
C THR A 392 31.95 -5.67 -14.48
N PHE A 393 31.76 -4.74 -15.42
CA PHE A 393 30.59 -4.68 -16.30
C PHE A 393 30.89 -5.30 -17.66
N PHE A 394 30.07 -6.27 -18.06
CA PHE A 394 30.19 -6.97 -19.34
C PHE A 394 29.11 -6.45 -20.29
N PRO A 395 29.45 -5.61 -21.29
CA PRO A 395 28.46 -5.01 -22.16
C PRO A 395 27.82 -6.05 -23.11
N LEU A 396 26.52 -5.89 -23.31
CA LEU A 396 25.69 -6.54 -24.32
C LEU A 396 24.86 -5.44 -25.01
N SER A 397 25.20 -5.16 -26.27
CA SER A 397 24.47 -4.17 -27.08
C SER A 397 23.28 -4.82 -27.75
N VAL A 398 22.09 -4.27 -27.51
CA VAL A 398 20.84 -4.67 -28.15
C VAL A 398 20.62 -3.76 -29.36
N ARG A 399 20.60 -4.34 -30.57
CA ARG A 399 20.44 -3.58 -31.81
C ARG A 399 18.98 -3.23 -32.04
N LEU A 400 18.61 -1.98 -31.82
CA LEU A 400 17.21 -1.52 -31.93
C LEU A 400 16.95 -0.65 -33.17
N GLN A 401 17.96 -0.45 -34.01
CA GLN A 401 17.80 0.29 -35.26
C GLN A 401 16.77 -0.43 -36.17
N ASP A 402 15.81 0.34 -36.68
CA ASP A 402 14.74 -0.12 -37.57
C ASP A 402 13.86 -1.26 -37.01
N VAL A 403 13.78 -1.38 -35.68
CA VAL A 403 12.93 -2.37 -35.00
C VAL A 403 11.58 -1.76 -34.63
N ASP A 404 10.50 -2.41 -35.07
CA ASP A 404 9.15 -2.03 -34.67
C ASP A 404 8.93 -2.20 -33.15
N ARG A 405 8.13 -1.29 -32.57
CA ARG A 405 7.87 -1.28 -31.12
C ARG A 405 7.33 -2.61 -30.59
N SER A 406 6.57 -3.35 -31.39
CA SER A 406 6.02 -4.68 -31.04
C SER A 406 7.09 -5.77 -30.92
N ASP A 407 8.25 -5.60 -31.57
CA ASP A 407 9.29 -6.62 -31.64
C ASP A 407 10.50 -6.32 -30.75
N VAL A 408 10.58 -5.12 -30.16
CA VAL A 408 11.66 -4.71 -29.24
C VAL A 408 11.92 -5.77 -28.17
N ALA A 409 10.90 -6.30 -27.52
CA ALA A 409 11.07 -7.32 -26.47
C ALA A 409 11.68 -8.63 -27.00
N LYS A 410 11.35 -9.03 -28.24
CA LYS A 410 11.95 -10.22 -28.88
C LYS A 410 13.43 -10.02 -29.15
N VAL A 411 13.83 -8.81 -29.55
CA VAL A 411 15.23 -8.47 -29.78
C VAL A 411 16.04 -8.50 -28.48
N TYR A 412 15.49 -7.98 -27.38
CA TYR A 412 16.11 -8.12 -26.06
C TYR A 412 16.25 -9.59 -25.65
N ARG A 413 15.18 -10.39 -25.79
CA ARG A 413 15.18 -11.83 -25.50
C ARG A 413 16.33 -12.54 -26.22
N LYS A 414 16.37 -12.41 -27.54
CA LYS A 414 17.37 -13.07 -28.39
C LYS A 414 18.80 -12.68 -27.99
N ALA A 415 19.07 -11.39 -27.80
CA ALA A 415 20.40 -10.92 -27.43
C ALA A 415 20.86 -11.49 -26.07
N ILE A 416 19.96 -11.56 -25.09
CA ILE A 416 20.25 -12.11 -23.76
C ILE A 416 20.48 -13.62 -23.85
N GLU A 417 19.61 -14.37 -24.52
CA GLU A 417 19.72 -15.83 -24.67
C GLU A 417 21.04 -16.23 -25.38
N GLU A 418 21.39 -15.55 -26.47
CA GLU A 418 22.66 -15.75 -27.18
C GLU A 418 23.86 -15.47 -26.26
N ARG A 419 23.78 -14.44 -25.41
CA ARG A 419 24.84 -14.15 -24.45
C ARG A 419 24.97 -15.24 -23.39
N LEU A 420 23.86 -15.68 -22.81
CA LEU A 420 23.85 -16.66 -21.73
C LEU A 420 24.25 -18.06 -22.21
N THR A 421 24.01 -18.40 -23.48
CA THR A 421 24.49 -19.65 -24.08
C THR A 421 26.02 -19.68 -24.18
N ARG A 422 26.66 -18.52 -24.38
CA ARG A 422 28.13 -18.41 -24.46
C ARG A 422 28.78 -18.28 -23.09
N ASP A 423 28.17 -17.48 -22.22
CA ASP A 423 28.66 -17.18 -20.87
C ASP A 423 27.48 -16.80 -19.98
N GLY A 424 27.08 -17.71 -19.10
CA GLY A 424 26.01 -17.50 -18.12
C GLY A 424 26.52 -17.14 -16.71
N ASN A 425 27.83 -16.99 -16.51
CA ASN A 425 28.40 -16.79 -15.18
C ASN A 425 28.40 -15.31 -14.78
N PHE A 426 27.24 -14.82 -14.35
CA PHE A 426 27.03 -13.46 -13.86
C PHE A 426 26.41 -13.46 -12.47
N ASP A 427 26.86 -12.54 -11.61
CA ASP A 427 26.34 -12.35 -10.26
C ASP A 427 25.09 -11.47 -10.24
N ALA A 428 24.96 -10.57 -11.23
CA ALA A 428 23.82 -9.70 -11.44
C ALA A 428 23.78 -9.18 -12.89
N ALA A 429 22.70 -8.50 -13.25
CA ALA A 429 22.57 -7.79 -14.51
C ALA A 429 22.01 -6.37 -14.33
N PHE A 430 22.49 -5.43 -15.14
CA PHE A 430 21.81 -4.19 -15.45
C PHE A 430 21.04 -4.35 -16.76
N ASN A 431 19.75 -4.03 -16.74
CA ASN A 431 18.94 -3.95 -17.95
C ASN A 431 18.45 -2.53 -18.19
N ILE A 432 18.96 -1.92 -19.26
CA ILE A 432 18.69 -0.52 -19.61
C ILE A 432 17.68 -0.47 -20.75
N LEU A 433 16.67 0.37 -20.61
CA LEU A 433 15.62 0.56 -21.60
C LEU A 433 15.41 2.04 -21.95
N HIS A 434 15.01 2.29 -23.20
CA HIS A 434 14.46 3.59 -23.59
C HIS A 434 13.17 3.85 -22.83
N ASP A 435 12.93 5.11 -22.47
CA ASP A 435 11.78 5.52 -21.67
C ASP A 435 10.43 5.16 -22.29
N GLU A 436 10.34 5.22 -23.62
CA GLU A 436 9.12 4.85 -24.36
C GLU A 436 8.79 3.35 -24.30
N HIS A 437 9.79 2.50 -24.05
CA HIS A 437 9.58 1.05 -23.92
C HIS A 437 9.08 0.63 -22.53
N ALA A 438 9.24 1.50 -21.52
CA ALA A 438 8.84 1.21 -20.14
C ALA A 438 7.32 0.98 -20.00
N GLY A 439 6.53 1.66 -20.84
CA GLY A 439 5.07 1.61 -20.84
C GLY A 439 4.44 0.61 -21.81
N LEU A 440 5.24 -0.24 -22.45
CA LEU A 440 4.70 -1.27 -23.35
C LEU A 440 3.90 -2.32 -22.56
N PRO A 441 2.87 -2.94 -23.19
CA PRO A 441 2.09 -4.03 -22.58
C PRO A 441 3.00 -5.13 -22.05
N ASP A 442 2.63 -5.74 -20.91
CA ASP A 442 3.54 -6.62 -20.17
C ASP A 442 4.15 -7.75 -21.04
N ALA A 443 3.37 -8.44 -21.87
CA ALA A 443 3.84 -9.48 -22.79
C ALA A 443 4.89 -9.02 -23.82
N GLN A 444 4.90 -7.73 -24.15
CA GLN A 444 5.83 -7.09 -25.09
C GLN A 444 6.78 -6.13 -24.37
N ASN A 445 6.85 -6.18 -23.03
CA ASN A 445 7.63 -5.26 -22.25
C ASN A 445 9.08 -5.78 -22.12
N PRO A 446 10.09 -5.11 -22.69
CA PRO A 446 11.47 -5.60 -22.68
C PRO A 446 12.05 -5.67 -21.27
N TYR A 447 11.51 -4.91 -20.31
CA TYR A 447 11.89 -5.07 -18.91
C TYR A 447 11.46 -6.45 -18.38
N LEU A 448 10.19 -6.81 -18.52
CA LEU A 448 9.68 -8.07 -17.98
C LEU A 448 10.28 -9.28 -18.70
N VAL A 449 10.49 -9.19 -20.01
CA VAL A 449 11.12 -10.25 -20.80
C VAL A 449 12.59 -10.46 -20.40
N ALA A 450 13.39 -9.39 -20.29
CA ALA A 450 14.77 -9.54 -19.83
C ALA A 450 14.82 -10.09 -18.40
N LYS A 451 13.93 -9.61 -17.52
CA LYS A 451 13.85 -10.06 -16.14
C LYS A 451 13.47 -11.53 -16.03
N SER A 452 12.48 -12.01 -16.78
CA SER A 452 12.08 -13.42 -16.74
C SER A 452 13.24 -14.33 -17.13
N ILE A 453 13.93 -14.04 -18.22
CA ILE A 453 15.04 -14.85 -18.73
C ILE A 453 16.20 -14.88 -17.73
N LEU A 454 16.62 -13.71 -17.24
CA LEU A 454 17.76 -13.60 -16.32
C LEU A 454 17.45 -14.25 -14.96
N LEU A 455 16.25 -14.06 -14.41
CA LEU A 455 15.85 -14.71 -13.16
C LEU A 455 15.75 -16.23 -13.32
N SER A 456 15.29 -16.75 -14.47
CA SER A 456 15.31 -18.19 -14.76
C SER A 456 16.72 -18.79 -14.78
N HIS A 457 17.75 -17.98 -15.04
CA HIS A 457 19.15 -18.40 -14.93
C HIS A 457 19.73 -18.19 -13.53
N GLY A 458 18.97 -17.64 -12.59
CA GLY A 458 19.42 -17.31 -11.24
C GLY A 458 20.20 -15.98 -11.16
N ILE A 459 20.05 -15.11 -12.16
CA ILE A 459 20.74 -13.82 -12.23
C ILE A 459 19.76 -12.70 -11.81
N PRO A 460 19.95 -12.04 -10.67
CA PRO A 460 19.09 -10.92 -10.26
C PRO A 460 19.36 -9.67 -11.11
N VAL A 461 18.30 -8.91 -11.40
CA VAL A 461 18.35 -7.79 -12.37
C VAL A 461 18.07 -6.45 -11.70
N GLN A 462 18.89 -5.44 -11.99
CA GLN A 462 18.65 -4.04 -11.69
C GLN A 462 18.32 -3.29 -12.99
N GLU A 463 17.11 -2.76 -13.11
CA GLU A 463 16.77 -1.93 -14.28
C GLU A 463 17.00 -0.44 -14.06
N ALA A 464 17.19 0.26 -15.17
CA ALA A 464 17.06 1.72 -15.23
C ALA A 464 16.61 2.17 -16.62
N ARG A 465 15.92 3.31 -16.67
CA ARG A 465 15.63 3.99 -17.94
C ARG A 465 16.82 4.84 -18.37
N VAL A 466 16.97 5.06 -19.67
CA VAL A 466 18.00 5.95 -20.22
C VAL A 466 17.95 7.32 -19.56
N SER A 467 16.77 7.96 -19.47
CA SER A 467 16.59 9.28 -18.84
C SER A 467 17.09 9.34 -17.40
N THR A 468 17.02 8.21 -16.67
CA THR A 468 17.41 8.12 -15.27
C THR A 468 18.93 8.08 -15.12
N LEU A 469 19.63 7.37 -16.01
CA LEU A 469 21.09 7.27 -16.01
C LEU A 469 21.79 8.47 -16.69
N THR A 470 21.05 9.23 -17.50
CA THR A 470 21.54 10.44 -18.16
C THR A 470 21.01 11.73 -17.52
N ALA A 471 20.46 11.64 -16.30
CA ALA A 471 20.05 12.81 -15.54
C ALA A 471 21.25 13.71 -15.18
N ASN A 472 20.97 14.96 -14.76
CA ASN A 472 22.00 15.86 -14.25
C ASN A 472 22.73 15.24 -13.04
N GLU A 473 24.00 15.58 -12.84
CA GLU A 473 24.85 14.93 -11.84
C GLU A 473 24.31 15.03 -10.41
N TYR A 474 23.72 16.18 -10.05
CA TYR A 474 23.13 16.37 -8.73
C TYR A 474 22.04 15.32 -8.44
N SER A 475 21.10 15.13 -9.36
CA SER A 475 20.07 14.10 -9.23
C SER A 475 20.65 12.69 -9.34
N LEU A 476 21.61 12.49 -10.24
CA LEU A 476 22.21 11.18 -10.53
C LEU A 476 22.94 10.59 -9.31
N GLN A 477 23.60 11.42 -8.50
CA GLN A 477 24.26 10.98 -7.25
C GLN A 477 23.28 10.27 -6.31
N TYR A 478 22.10 10.84 -6.07
CA TYR A 478 21.08 10.22 -5.21
C TYR A 478 20.45 8.97 -5.84
N THR A 479 20.30 8.95 -7.17
CA THR A 479 19.89 7.75 -7.90
C THR A 479 20.89 6.62 -7.70
N PHE A 480 22.19 6.90 -7.82
CA PHE A 480 23.25 5.91 -7.65
C PHE A 480 23.34 5.37 -6.22
N ARG A 481 23.09 6.19 -5.20
CA ARG A 481 22.95 5.70 -3.82
C ARG A 481 21.94 4.55 -3.72
N ASN A 482 20.75 4.75 -4.28
CA ASN A 482 19.67 3.77 -4.24
C ASN A 482 19.96 2.55 -5.12
N LEU A 483 20.46 2.75 -6.34
CA LEU A 483 20.83 1.65 -7.25
C LEU A 483 21.93 0.76 -6.65
N ALA A 484 22.94 1.37 -6.02
CA ALA A 484 24.05 0.67 -5.40
C ALA A 484 23.60 -0.21 -4.24
N THR A 485 22.77 0.34 -3.35
CA THR A 485 22.16 -0.41 -2.24
C THR A 485 21.33 -1.59 -2.75
N ALA A 486 20.44 -1.37 -3.72
CA ALA A 486 19.57 -2.42 -4.24
C ALA A 486 20.37 -3.52 -4.96
N LEU A 487 21.38 -3.16 -5.75
CA LEU A 487 22.23 -4.11 -6.46
C LEU A 487 23.05 -4.97 -5.48
N TYR A 488 23.65 -4.37 -4.45
CA TYR A 488 24.38 -5.12 -3.42
C TYR A 488 23.46 -6.14 -2.73
N ALA A 489 22.25 -5.73 -2.36
CA ALA A 489 21.26 -6.63 -1.75
C ALA A 489 20.78 -7.74 -2.70
N LYS A 490 20.64 -7.45 -3.99
CA LYS A 490 20.32 -8.43 -5.03
C LYS A 490 21.36 -9.53 -5.15
N MET A 491 22.64 -9.19 -5.01
CA MET A 491 23.75 -10.15 -4.98
C MET A 491 23.86 -10.90 -3.63
N GLY A 492 22.86 -10.79 -2.75
CA GLY A 492 22.81 -11.48 -1.46
C GLY A 492 23.38 -10.68 -0.29
N GLY A 493 23.91 -9.47 -0.54
CA GLY A 493 24.50 -8.63 0.49
C GLY A 493 23.49 -8.07 1.49
N VAL A 494 23.98 -7.64 2.64
CA VAL A 494 23.21 -6.97 3.71
C VAL A 494 23.80 -5.57 3.93
N PRO A 495 23.22 -4.53 3.29
CA PRO A 495 23.72 -3.16 3.44
C PRO A 495 23.75 -2.68 4.90
N TRP A 496 22.66 -2.90 5.63
CA TRP A 496 22.50 -2.52 7.03
C TRP A 496 21.38 -3.33 7.68
N THR A 497 21.39 -3.37 9.01
CA THR A 497 20.27 -3.83 9.86
C THR A 497 19.76 -2.68 10.73
N VAL A 498 18.89 -2.95 11.69
CA VAL A 498 18.45 -1.96 12.70
C VAL A 498 18.96 -2.31 14.08
N ASP A 499 19.19 -1.28 14.88
CA ASP A 499 19.52 -1.47 16.29
C ASP A 499 18.34 -2.11 17.04
N HIS A 500 18.57 -3.30 17.58
CA HIS A 500 17.54 -4.14 18.20
C HIS A 500 18.08 -4.80 19.45
N GLY A 501 17.50 -4.52 20.61
CA GLY A 501 17.82 -5.22 21.86
C GLY A 501 17.28 -6.65 21.83
N GLU A 502 18.15 -7.66 21.88
CA GLU A 502 17.72 -9.06 22.03
C GLU A 502 17.17 -9.25 23.45
N THR A 503 15.87 -9.54 23.56
CA THR A 503 15.19 -9.79 24.84
C THR A 503 14.86 -11.26 25.07
N VAL A 504 15.16 -12.12 24.11
CA VAL A 504 14.84 -13.56 24.04
C VAL A 504 15.99 -14.28 23.32
N ASP A 505 16.01 -15.61 23.34
CA ASP A 505 17.08 -16.40 22.71
C ASP A 505 17.09 -16.27 21.18
N ASP A 506 15.90 -16.12 20.57
CA ASP A 506 15.77 -15.80 19.14
C ASP A 506 14.46 -15.05 18.86
N GLU A 507 14.49 -14.13 17.90
CA GLU A 507 13.29 -13.46 17.41
C GLU A 507 13.21 -13.54 15.88
N LEU A 508 12.04 -13.98 15.41
CA LEU A 508 11.67 -13.97 14.00
C LEU A 508 10.53 -12.99 13.74
N VAL A 509 10.65 -12.24 12.66
CA VAL A 509 9.54 -11.44 12.12
C VAL A 509 9.19 -11.98 10.74
N VAL A 510 7.93 -12.37 10.57
CA VAL A 510 7.44 -13.03 9.36
C VAL A 510 6.39 -12.16 8.67
N GLY A 511 6.70 -11.71 7.46
CA GLY A 511 5.74 -11.04 6.60
C GLY A 511 4.92 -12.04 5.80
N ILE A 512 3.59 -11.95 5.89
CA ILE A 512 2.65 -12.75 5.09
C ILE A 512 1.99 -11.87 4.04
N GLY A 513 2.03 -12.32 2.79
CA GLY A 513 1.31 -11.72 1.68
C GLY A 513 0.72 -12.76 0.74
N ASN A 514 -0.07 -12.30 -0.23
CA ASN A 514 -0.51 -13.11 -1.35
C ASN A 514 -0.35 -12.34 -2.66
N ALA A 515 -0.18 -13.09 -3.74
CA ALA A 515 -0.28 -12.61 -5.10
C ALA A 515 -1.54 -13.18 -5.74
N GLU A 516 -2.37 -12.31 -6.32
CA GLU A 516 -3.46 -12.71 -7.21
C GLU A 516 -2.92 -12.76 -8.64
N LEU A 517 -2.86 -13.97 -9.20
CA LEU A 517 -2.34 -14.23 -10.52
C LEU A 517 -3.49 -14.35 -11.52
N SER A 518 -3.86 -13.23 -12.14
CA SER A 518 -4.85 -13.15 -13.22
C SER A 518 -4.27 -12.45 -14.45
N GLY A 519 -4.53 -12.98 -15.65
CA GLY A 519 -4.16 -12.35 -16.92
C GLY A 519 -4.98 -11.08 -17.23
N SER A 520 -6.18 -10.95 -16.67
CA SER A 520 -7.00 -9.73 -16.76
C SER A 520 -7.89 -9.53 -15.54
N ARG A 521 -8.42 -8.30 -15.35
CA ARG A 521 -9.46 -8.00 -14.34
C ARG A 521 -10.77 -8.78 -14.58
N PHE A 522 -10.90 -9.40 -15.75
CA PHE A 522 -12.13 -10.05 -16.23
C PHE A 522 -12.09 -11.58 -16.10
N GLU A 523 -10.91 -12.16 -15.86
CA GLU A 523 -10.76 -13.60 -15.65
C GLU A 523 -11.42 -14.07 -14.34
N LYS A 524 -12.31 -15.06 -14.45
CA LYS A 524 -12.99 -15.67 -13.29
C LYS A 524 -12.07 -16.58 -12.46
N ARG A 525 -11.02 -17.15 -13.05
CA ARG A 525 -10.14 -18.15 -12.42
C ARG A 525 -8.88 -17.48 -11.88
N GLN A 526 -9.02 -16.73 -10.79
CA GLN A 526 -7.87 -16.18 -10.09
C GLN A 526 -7.13 -17.31 -9.36
N ARG A 527 -5.81 -17.33 -9.51
CA ARG A 527 -4.93 -18.21 -8.76
C ARG A 527 -4.18 -17.41 -7.72
N HIS A 528 -3.83 -18.05 -6.61
CA HIS A 528 -3.16 -17.41 -5.49
C HIS A 528 -1.82 -18.06 -5.22
N ILE A 529 -0.80 -17.23 -4.94
CA ILE A 529 0.47 -17.66 -4.37
C ILE A 529 0.64 -16.97 -3.02
N GLY A 530 0.86 -17.75 -1.97
CA GLY A 530 1.26 -17.28 -0.65
C GLY A 530 2.72 -16.87 -0.65
N ILE A 531 3.01 -15.73 -0.05
CA ILE A 531 4.35 -15.18 0.06
C ILE A 531 4.70 -15.07 1.53
N THR A 532 5.79 -15.72 1.91
CA THR A 532 6.34 -15.67 3.26
C THR A 532 7.73 -15.07 3.19
N THR A 533 7.97 -13.98 3.92
CA THR A 533 9.29 -13.35 4.06
C THR A 533 9.72 -13.43 5.51
N VAL A 534 10.95 -13.85 5.76
CA VAL A 534 11.45 -14.07 7.13
C VAL A 534 12.63 -13.16 7.42
N PHE A 535 12.57 -12.50 8.56
CA PHE A 535 13.60 -11.63 9.10
C PHE A 535 13.95 -12.08 10.51
N ARG A 536 15.19 -11.81 10.95
CA ARG A 536 15.52 -11.79 12.38
C ARG A 536 14.95 -10.53 13.05
N GLY A 537 14.92 -10.50 14.38
CA GLY A 537 14.47 -9.35 15.17
C GLY A 537 15.22 -8.04 14.86
N ASP A 538 16.51 -8.14 14.53
CA ASP A 538 17.35 -7.02 14.05
C ASP A 538 17.04 -6.55 12.63
N GLY A 539 16.06 -7.19 11.97
CA GLY A 539 15.65 -6.85 10.63
C GLY A 539 16.47 -7.48 9.51
N ASN A 540 17.44 -8.33 9.82
CA ASN A 540 18.21 -9.02 8.81
C ASN A 540 17.32 -10.00 8.02
N TYR A 541 17.25 -9.83 6.70
CA TYR A 541 16.46 -10.70 5.83
C TYR A 541 17.11 -12.07 5.71
N LEU A 542 16.38 -13.11 6.12
CA LEU A 542 16.88 -14.49 6.07
C LEU A 542 16.58 -15.17 4.74
N LEU A 543 15.30 -15.20 4.35
CA LEU A 543 14.82 -15.90 3.16
C LEU A 543 13.39 -15.46 2.78
N SER A 544 13.01 -15.74 1.54
CA SER A 544 11.60 -15.82 1.11
C SER A 544 11.19 -17.25 0.81
N ASN A 545 9.90 -17.51 0.87
CA ASN A 545 9.28 -18.71 0.34
C ASN A 545 8.02 -18.34 -0.44
N LEU A 546 7.88 -18.92 -1.63
CA LEU A 546 6.64 -18.90 -2.41
C LEU A 546 5.93 -20.24 -2.25
N SER A 547 4.64 -20.19 -1.91
CA SER A 547 3.80 -21.38 -1.88
C SER A 547 3.54 -21.91 -3.30
N LYS A 548 2.97 -23.12 -3.39
CA LYS A 548 2.39 -23.60 -4.65
C LYS A 548 1.23 -22.70 -5.07
N GLU A 549 1.05 -22.52 -6.38
CA GLU A 549 -0.11 -21.83 -6.95
C GLU A 549 -1.37 -22.64 -6.67
N CYS A 550 -2.38 -22.01 -6.07
CA CYS A 550 -3.59 -22.69 -5.60
C CYS A 550 -4.86 -21.87 -5.90
N LYS A 551 -6.04 -22.48 -5.72
CA LYS A 551 -7.32 -21.74 -5.73
C LYS A 551 -7.49 -21.05 -4.37
N TYR A 552 -8.40 -20.09 -4.30
CA TYR A 552 -8.71 -19.40 -3.04
C TYR A 552 -9.16 -20.35 -1.93
N GLU A 553 -9.97 -21.35 -2.27
CA GLU A 553 -10.50 -22.36 -1.34
C GLU A 553 -9.40 -23.20 -0.68
N ASP A 554 -8.33 -23.50 -1.41
CA ASP A 554 -7.19 -24.31 -0.94
C ASP A 554 -6.13 -23.48 -0.22
N TYR A 555 -6.22 -22.14 -0.29
CA TYR A 555 -5.20 -21.23 0.22
C TYR A 555 -4.91 -21.38 1.72
N PRO A 556 -5.91 -21.60 2.61
CA PRO A 556 -5.66 -21.83 4.04
C PRO A 556 -4.66 -22.96 4.31
N ASP A 557 -4.84 -24.11 3.66
CA ASP A 557 -4.00 -25.29 3.86
C ASP A 557 -2.60 -25.06 3.27
N VAL A 558 -2.53 -24.46 2.09
CA VAL A 558 -1.26 -24.09 1.44
C VAL A 558 -0.44 -23.11 2.28
N LEU A 559 -1.11 -22.16 2.95
CA LEU A 559 -0.46 -21.25 3.89
C LEU A 559 0.09 -22.01 5.11
N ARG A 560 -0.71 -22.90 5.70
CA ARG A 560 -0.29 -23.73 6.85
C ARG A 560 0.97 -24.53 6.52
N GLU A 561 0.95 -25.28 5.43
CA GLU A 561 2.08 -26.11 4.98
C GLU A 561 3.33 -25.26 4.76
N SER A 562 3.18 -24.12 4.06
CA SER A 562 4.29 -23.21 3.81
C SER A 562 4.86 -22.62 5.10
N THR A 563 4.02 -22.25 6.06
CA THR A 563 4.47 -21.68 7.34
C THR A 563 5.23 -22.74 8.15
N ILE A 564 4.71 -23.96 8.27
CA ILE A 564 5.38 -25.05 8.99
C ILE A 564 6.74 -25.35 8.37
N ALA A 565 6.81 -25.47 7.04
CA ALA A 565 8.08 -25.73 6.34
C ALA A 565 9.13 -24.65 6.62
N VAL A 566 8.74 -23.38 6.53
CA VAL A 566 9.61 -22.24 6.81
C VAL A 566 10.07 -22.22 8.26
N LEU A 567 9.17 -22.43 9.22
CA LEU A 567 9.52 -22.44 10.64
C LEU A 567 10.45 -23.61 11.00
N ARG A 568 10.23 -24.80 10.45
CA ARG A 568 11.11 -25.97 10.67
C ARG A 568 12.51 -25.71 10.12
N GLU A 569 12.61 -25.11 8.94
CA GLU A 569 13.91 -24.75 8.37
C GLU A 569 14.64 -23.71 9.22
N VAL A 570 13.94 -22.68 9.69
CA VAL A 570 14.57 -21.66 10.53
C VAL A 570 15.00 -22.25 11.88
N LYS A 571 14.17 -23.10 12.49
CA LYS A 571 14.51 -23.86 13.70
C LYS A 571 15.80 -24.66 13.52
N GLN A 572 15.94 -25.38 12.40
CA GLN A 572 17.15 -26.14 12.06
C GLN A 572 18.35 -25.21 11.82
N ARG A 573 18.17 -24.14 11.04
CA ARG A 573 19.21 -23.17 10.70
C ARG A 573 19.77 -22.46 11.92
N ASN A 574 18.90 -22.06 12.85
CA ASN A 574 19.28 -21.34 14.06
C ASN A 574 19.59 -22.29 15.23
N ASN A 575 19.43 -23.61 15.04
CA ASN A 575 19.71 -24.65 16.04
C ASN A 575 19.01 -24.39 17.39
N TRP A 576 17.68 -24.21 17.36
CA TRP A 576 16.93 -23.98 18.60
C TRP A 576 17.01 -25.19 19.53
N LEU A 577 17.40 -24.92 20.77
CA LEU A 577 17.52 -25.92 21.81
C LEU A 577 16.19 -26.05 22.58
N PRO A 578 15.91 -27.22 23.19
CA PRO A 578 14.77 -27.36 24.09
C PRO A 578 14.82 -26.34 25.25
N GLY A 579 13.68 -25.74 25.58
CA GLY A 579 13.54 -24.76 26.66
C GLY A 579 13.91 -23.31 26.29
N GLN A 580 14.55 -23.05 25.15
CA GLN A 580 14.82 -21.69 24.68
C GLN A 580 13.52 -20.92 24.43
N THR A 581 13.55 -19.61 24.69
CA THR A 581 12.46 -18.70 24.41
C THR A 581 12.62 -18.12 23.01
N VAL A 582 11.66 -18.43 22.13
CA VAL A 582 11.64 -17.93 20.76
C VAL A 582 10.43 -17.04 20.57
N ARG A 583 10.66 -15.80 20.13
CA ARG A 583 9.59 -14.88 19.76
C ARG A 583 9.34 -14.93 18.25
N ILE A 584 8.08 -15.07 17.86
CA ILE A 584 7.67 -15.05 16.45
C ILE A 584 6.56 -14.04 16.26
N VAL A 585 6.87 -12.97 15.52
CA VAL A 585 5.95 -11.88 15.20
C VAL A 585 5.53 -11.96 13.73
N PHE A 586 4.24 -12.00 13.46
CA PHE A 586 3.69 -12.03 12.11
C PHE A 586 3.11 -10.67 11.71
N HIS A 587 3.49 -10.18 10.53
CA HIS A 587 2.90 -9.00 9.91
C HIS A 587 2.05 -9.42 8.70
N ALA A 588 0.75 -9.15 8.76
CA ALA A 588 -0.17 -9.30 7.63
C ALA A 588 -0.76 -7.94 7.26
N PHE A 589 -1.00 -7.71 5.96
CA PHE A 589 -1.55 -6.43 5.48
C PHE A 589 -2.94 -6.53 4.86
N LYS A 590 -3.41 -7.75 4.58
CA LYS A 590 -4.76 -8.03 4.09
C LYS A 590 -5.39 -9.15 4.91
N PRO A 591 -6.50 -8.92 5.61
CA PRO A 591 -7.29 -10.01 6.16
C PRO A 591 -7.89 -10.81 5.00
N LEU A 592 -7.79 -12.13 5.06
CA LEU A 592 -8.49 -13.00 4.11
C LEU A 592 -9.96 -13.08 4.51
N LYS A 593 -10.86 -13.04 3.52
CA LYS A 593 -12.29 -13.16 3.79
C LYS A 593 -12.60 -14.58 4.25
N ASN A 594 -13.31 -14.71 5.36
CA ASN A 594 -13.76 -15.98 5.93
C ASN A 594 -12.63 -16.96 6.28
N VAL A 595 -11.41 -16.46 6.51
CA VAL A 595 -10.28 -17.28 6.94
C VAL A 595 -9.63 -16.60 8.14
N GLU A 596 -9.63 -17.30 9.27
CA GLU A 596 -8.93 -16.86 10.47
C GLU A 596 -7.45 -17.24 10.34
N VAL A 597 -6.71 -16.42 9.56
CA VAL A 597 -5.27 -16.63 9.32
C VAL A 597 -4.51 -16.74 10.64
N ALA A 598 -4.90 -15.98 11.66
CA ALA A 598 -4.29 -16.04 12.97
C ALA A 598 -4.38 -17.44 13.60
N ASP A 599 -5.51 -18.17 13.43
CA ASP A 599 -5.70 -19.53 13.96
C ASP A 599 -4.74 -20.53 13.27
N ILE A 600 -4.62 -20.41 11.95
CA ILE A 600 -3.73 -21.25 11.13
C ILE A 600 -2.28 -21.05 11.56
N ILE A 601 -1.87 -19.80 11.74
CA ILE A 601 -0.51 -19.46 12.14
C ILE A 601 -0.25 -19.87 13.59
N ALA A 602 -1.15 -19.59 14.52
CA ALA A 602 -0.99 -19.96 15.93
C ALA A 602 -0.82 -21.49 16.09
N SER A 603 -1.61 -22.27 15.36
CA SER A 603 -1.49 -23.74 15.37
C SER A 603 -0.19 -24.23 14.70
N SER A 604 0.27 -23.58 13.63
CA SER A 604 1.55 -23.90 12.98
C SER A 604 2.75 -23.61 13.89
N VAL A 605 2.71 -22.48 14.60
CA VAL A 605 3.74 -22.08 15.57
C VAL A 605 3.80 -23.07 16.74
N LYS A 606 2.64 -23.46 17.28
CA LYS A 606 2.56 -24.46 18.37
C LYS A 606 3.11 -25.83 17.95
N GLU A 607 2.89 -26.23 16.69
CA GLU A 607 3.38 -27.49 16.16
C GLU A 607 4.91 -27.53 16.07
N VAL A 608 5.54 -26.47 15.54
CA VAL A 608 7.00 -26.46 15.30
C VAL A 608 7.79 -26.17 16.58
N GLY A 609 7.23 -25.33 17.45
CA GLY A 609 7.88 -24.86 18.67
C GLY A 609 7.57 -25.68 19.92
N SER A 610 7.08 -26.92 19.81
CA SER A 610 6.62 -27.73 20.96
C SER A 610 7.69 -28.00 22.03
N GLU A 611 8.96 -27.87 21.68
CA GLU A 611 10.11 -28.06 22.57
C GLU A 611 10.65 -26.73 23.13
N GLN A 612 10.14 -25.59 22.65
CA GLN A 612 10.57 -24.24 22.99
C GLN A 612 9.48 -23.50 23.78
N THR A 613 9.86 -22.43 24.46
CA THR A 613 8.89 -21.46 25.00
C THR A 613 8.58 -20.45 23.90
N ILE A 614 7.38 -20.49 23.33
CA ILE A 614 7.02 -19.60 22.21
C ILE A 614 6.25 -18.37 22.66
N GLU A 615 6.83 -17.20 22.37
CA GLU A 615 6.14 -15.91 22.39
C GLU A 615 5.60 -15.59 20.99
N PHE A 616 4.28 -15.49 20.85
CA PHE A 616 3.61 -15.34 19.56
C PHE A 616 2.85 -14.01 19.49
N ALA A 617 3.06 -13.25 18.43
CA ALA A 617 2.27 -12.07 18.11
C ALA A 617 1.82 -12.07 16.65
N PHE A 618 0.54 -11.77 16.41
CA PHE A 618 0.01 -11.58 15.06
C PHE A 618 -0.51 -10.15 14.90
N LEU A 619 0.11 -9.40 14.00
CA LEU A 619 -0.22 -8.01 13.70
C LEU A 619 -0.85 -7.89 12.32
N ASN A 620 -2.04 -7.29 12.28
CA ASN A 620 -2.54 -6.66 11.06
C ASN A 620 -1.96 -5.25 10.98
N VAL A 621 -1.23 -4.95 9.92
CA VAL A 621 -0.57 -3.66 9.70
C VAL A 621 -1.08 -3.07 8.39
N SER A 622 -1.82 -1.96 8.47
CA SER A 622 -2.56 -1.41 7.34
C SER A 622 -2.36 0.10 7.19
N LEU A 623 -2.33 0.58 5.95
CA LEU A 623 -2.57 1.99 5.58
C LEU A 623 -4.01 2.22 5.10
N ASP A 624 -4.76 1.13 4.88
CA ASP A 624 -6.15 1.16 4.44
C ASP A 624 -7.07 1.22 5.66
N HIS A 625 -7.21 2.43 6.18
CA HIS A 625 -8.14 2.81 7.23
C HIS A 625 -8.45 4.31 7.11
N SER A 626 -9.47 4.77 7.82
CA SER A 626 -9.92 6.16 7.77
C SER A 626 -9.30 7.06 8.85
N PHE A 627 -8.55 6.53 9.83
CA PHE A 627 -7.85 7.38 10.80
C PHE A 627 -6.73 8.22 10.18
N THR A 628 -6.65 9.48 10.57
CA THR A 628 -5.58 10.42 10.26
C THR A 628 -5.21 11.20 11.53
N LEU A 629 -3.93 11.54 11.69
CA LEU A 629 -3.40 12.27 12.85
C LEU A 629 -2.85 13.64 12.43
N LEU A 630 -3.24 14.68 13.16
CA LEU A 630 -2.77 16.05 12.99
C LEU A 630 -2.07 16.51 14.27
N ASP A 631 -0.86 17.03 14.16
CA ASP A 631 -0.22 17.76 15.26
C ASP A 631 -0.31 19.27 15.00
N LEU A 632 -1.31 19.94 15.59
CA LEU A 632 -1.54 21.37 15.36
C LEU A 632 -0.41 22.27 15.85
N ALA A 633 0.53 21.75 16.64
CA ALA A 633 1.72 22.49 17.06
C ALA A 633 2.83 22.48 15.98
N GLN A 634 2.78 21.55 15.03
CA GLN A 634 3.79 21.41 13.99
C GLN A 634 3.63 22.47 12.91
N ARG A 635 4.56 23.43 12.85
CA ARG A 635 4.58 24.52 11.85
C ARG A 635 5.14 24.11 10.50
N GLY A 636 5.71 22.92 10.38
CA GLY A 636 6.33 22.41 9.15
C GLY A 636 7.78 22.89 9.00
N ILE A 637 8.39 22.51 7.87
CA ILE A 637 9.78 22.81 7.53
C ILE A 637 9.80 23.78 6.36
N THR A 638 10.33 24.99 6.59
CA THR A 638 10.45 26.03 5.56
C THR A 638 11.78 25.93 4.81
N ARG A 639 11.73 25.86 3.49
CA ARG A 639 12.90 25.99 2.60
C ARG A 639 12.52 26.80 1.36
N LYS A 640 13.31 27.80 1.00
CA LYS A 640 13.13 28.63 -0.22
C LYS A 640 11.67 29.10 -0.40
N ASN A 641 11.09 29.71 0.64
CA ASN A 641 9.70 30.22 0.70
C ASN A 641 8.58 29.17 0.54
N GLN A 642 8.89 27.88 0.63
CA GLN A 642 7.88 26.83 0.71
C GLN A 642 7.94 26.13 2.06
N THR A 643 6.79 25.97 2.70
CA THR A 643 6.66 25.24 3.96
C THR A 643 6.01 23.88 3.69
N LYS A 644 6.74 22.82 3.98
CA LYS A 644 6.25 21.44 3.86
C LYS A 644 5.96 20.83 5.22
N GLY A 645 5.04 19.88 5.29
CA GLY A 645 4.81 19.11 6.51
C GLY A 645 4.15 19.89 7.66
N VAL A 646 3.37 20.92 7.35
CA VAL A 646 2.52 21.61 8.33
C VAL A 646 1.52 20.60 8.92
N TYR A 647 1.39 20.58 10.24
CA TYR A 647 0.56 19.64 11.02
C TYR A 647 0.88 18.15 10.88
N VAL A 648 1.97 17.79 10.20
CA VAL A 648 2.43 16.40 10.10
C VAL A 648 3.05 15.97 11.43
N PRO A 649 2.53 14.94 12.12
CA PRO A 649 3.15 14.46 13.35
C PRO A 649 4.61 14.03 13.13
N ARG A 650 5.43 14.10 14.18
CA ARG A 650 6.78 13.55 14.13
C ARG A 650 6.76 12.05 13.83
N ARG A 651 7.78 11.55 13.14
CA ARG A 651 7.96 10.11 12.91
C ARG A 651 8.20 9.41 14.25
N GLY A 652 7.58 8.25 14.44
CA GLY A 652 7.67 7.47 15.68
C GLY A 652 6.66 7.87 16.75
N LEU A 653 5.81 8.86 16.48
CA LEU A 653 4.67 9.13 17.35
C LEU A 653 3.63 8.02 17.19
N THR A 654 3.18 7.49 18.32
CA THR A 654 2.12 6.48 18.37
C THR A 654 0.93 6.99 19.14
N ALA A 655 -0.26 6.56 18.72
CA ALA A 655 -1.51 6.88 19.39
C ALA A 655 -2.36 5.63 19.54
N GLN A 656 -2.80 5.34 20.75
CA GLN A 656 -3.78 4.28 20.99
C GLN A 656 -5.16 4.71 20.48
N VAL A 657 -5.84 3.80 19.79
CA VAL A 657 -7.22 3.99 19.32
C VAL A 657 -8.13 2.80 19.66
N GLY A 658 -7.57 1.75 20.25
CA GLY A 658 -8.29 0.59 20.77
C GLY A 658 -7.41 -0.20 21.74
N ARG A 659 -7.99 -1.09 22.56
CA ARG A 659 -7.23 -1.98 23.46
C ARG A 659 -6.09 -2.73 22.78
N TYR A 660 -6.30 -3.15 21.53
CA TYR A 660 -5.33 -3.90 20.73
C TYR A 660 -4.84 -3.12 19.51
N THR A 661 -5.07 -1.81 19.45
CA THR A 661 -4.95 -1.05 18.20
C THR A 661 -4.21 0.26 18.41
N ARG A 662 -3.15 0.49 17.61
CA ARG A 662 -2.38 1.74 17.63
C ARG A 662 -2.20 2.30 16.23
N LEU A 663 -2.06 3.62 16.16
CA LEU A 663 -1.57 4.36 15.01
C LEU A 663 -0.07 4.60 15.20
N VAL A 664 0.73 4.42 14.15
CA VAL A 664 2.18 4.63 14.14
C VAL A 664 2.55 5.56 12.99
N THR A 665 3.15 6.72 13.28
CA THR A 665 3.53 7.69 12.25
C THR A 665 4.90 7.33 11.66
N THR A 666 4.93 6.90 10.40
CA THR A 666 6.18 6.51 9.72
C THR A 666 6.82 7.66 8.94
N THR A 667 6.05 8.68 8.59
CA THR A 667 6.54 9.84 7.82
C THR A 667 6.43 11.11 8.64
N GLY A 668 7.58 11.69 8.99
CA GLY A 668 7.66 12.97 9.72
C GLY A 668 7.83 14.19 8.81
N PRO A 669 7.79 15.42 9.36
CA PRO A 669 7.87 16.68 8.58
C PRO A 669 9.12 16.80 7.69
N HIS A 670 10.27 16.32 8.16
CA HIS A 670 11.52 16.34 7.38
C HIS A 670 11.47 15.42 6.15
N MET A 671 10.69 14.33 6.23
CA MET A 671 10.57 13.31 5.18
C MET A 671 9.58 13.70 4.07
N VAL A 672 8.58 14.54 4.39
CA VAL A 672 7.67 15.12 3.38
C VAL A 672 8.50 15.77 2.28
N LYS A 673 8.19 15.50 1.00
CA LYS A 673 9.06 15.93 -0.12
C LYS A 673 8.71 17.32 -0.66
N ARG A 674 7.42 17.64 -0.77
CA ARG A 674 6.91 18.90 -1.36
C ARG A 674 5.84 19.50 -0.44
N ALA A 675 5.62 20.81 -0.56
CA ALA A 675 4.61 21.52 0.22
C ALA A 675 3.17 21.10 -0.12
N ASN A 676 2.93 20.69 -1.37
CA ASN A 676 1.64 20.29 -1.89
C ASN A 676 1.30 18.80 -1.68
N LEU A 677 2.09 18.07 -0.88
CA LEU A 677 1.74 16.69 -0.53
C LEU A 677 0.64 16.65 0.54
N ALA A 678 -0.25 15.66 0.41
CA ALA A 678 -1.24 15.37 1.42
C ALA A 678 -0.59 15.01 2.77
N LEU A 679 -1.36 15.19 3.84
CA LEU A 679 -1.01 14.75 5.18
C LEU A 679 -0.70 13.23 5.15
N PRO A 680 0.51 12.80 5.55
CA PRO A 680 0.84 11.38 5.57
C PRO A 680 -0.09 10.61 6.52
N ARG A 681 -0.57 9.45 6.07
CA ARG A 681 -1.39 8.57 6.91
C ARG A 681 -0.49 7.77 7.86
N PRO A 682 -0.85 7.65 9.15
CA PRO A 682 -0.18 6.71 10.04
C PRO A 682 -0.48 5.27 9.61
N LEU A 683 0.36 4.31 10.01
CA LEU A 683 0.02 2.89 9.97
C LEU A 683 -0.94 2.57 11.12
N LEU A 684 -2.01 1.83 10.84
CA LEU A 684 -2.80 1.17 11.87
C LEU A 684 -2.22 -0.23 12.12
N ILE A 685 -1.78 -0.47 13.34
CA ILE A 685 -1.41 -1.80 13.81
C ILE A 685 -2.53 -2.34 14.70
N HIS A 686 -2.90 -3.59 14.48
CA HIS A 686 -3.88 -4.29 15.29
C HIS A 686 -3.34 -5.65 15.71
N LEU A 687 -3.24 -5.87 17.02
CA LEU A 687 -2.79 -7.11 17.61
C LEU A 687 -3.95 -8.08 17.74
N HIS A 688 -3.80 -9.28 17.18
CA HIS A 688 -4.83 -10.30 17.29
C HIS A 688 -4.94 -10.83 18.72
N LYS A 689 -6.17 -11.10 19.17
CA LYS A 689 -6.48 -11.56 20.53
C LYS A 689 -5.79 -12.85 20.95
N GLN A 690 -5.45 -13.73 20.00
CA GLN A 690 -4.74 -14.98 20.26
C GLN A 690 -3.24 -14.82 20.48
N SER A 691 -2.70 -13.63 20.26
CA SER A 691 -1.29 -13.35 20.54
C SER A 691 -0.99 -13.57 22.02
N THR A 692 0.05 -14.35 22.31
CA THR A 692 0.56 -14.59 23.67
C THR A 692 1.51 -13.47 24.10
N TYR A 693 2.27 -12.89 23.17
CA TYR A 693 3.06 -11.69 23.39
C TYR A 693 2.24 -10.44 23.04
N ARG A 694 2.12 -9.50 24.00
CA ARG A 694 1.14 -8.40 23.94
C ARG A 694 1.71 -7.00 24.20
N ASP A 695 3.02 -6.83 24.23
CA ASP A 695 3.62 -5.51 24.35
C ASP A 695 3.45 -4.72 23.04
N LEU A 696 2.36 -3.97 22.96
CA LEU A 696 2.07 -3.12 21.81
C LEU A 696 3.08 -1.99 21.60
N SER A 697 3.80 -1.55 22.63
CA SER A 697 4.82 -0.50 22.48
C SER A 697 6.02 -1.06 21.74
N TYR A 698 6.52 -2.22 22.18
CA TYR A 698 7.58 -2.94 21.50
C TYR A 698 7.19 -3.29 20.06
N LEU A 699 6.00 -3.85 19.85
CA LEU A 699 5.51 -4.24 18.52
C LEU A 699 5.35 -3.02 17.59
N SER A 700 4.93 -1.86 18.13
CA SER A 700 4.88 -0.61 17.36
C SER A 700 6.27 -0.14 16.94
N GLU A 701 7.25 -0.25 17.84
CA GLU A 701 8.65 0.10 17.58
C GLU A 701 9.26 -0.81 16.52
N GLN A 702 9.02 -2.13 16.61
CA GLN A 702 9.46 -3.09 15.61
C GLN A 702 8.89 -2.75 14.23
N VAL A 703 7.58 -2.47 14.14
CA VAL A 703 6.95 -2.03 12.87
C VAL A 703 7.61 -0.74 12.34
N LEU A 704 7.88 0.24 13.21
CA LEU A 704 8.56 1.48 12.82
C LEU A 704 9.99 1.21 12.32
N ASN A 705 10.79 0.44 13.05
CA ASN A 705 12.15 0.07 12.69
C ASN A 705 12.16 -0.68 11.36
N PHE A 706 11.20 -1.57 11.12
CA PHE A 706 11.11 -2.30 9.86
C PHE A 706 10.81 -1.40 8.64
N THR A 707 10.38 -0.15 8.84
CA THR A 707 10.27 0.82 7.73
C THR A 707 11.62 1.42 7.32
N THR A 708 12.67 1.32 8.14
CA THR A 708 14.03 1.79 7.77
C THR A 708 14.86 0.70 7.07
N LEU A 709 14.40 -0.55 7.04
CA LEU A 709 15.11 -1.69 6.44
C LEU A 709 14.97 -1.79 4.92
N SER A 710 14.26 -0.87 4.27
CA SER A 710 14.07 -0.93 2.82
C SER A 710 15.39 -0.68 2.09
N TRP A 711 15.93 -1.69 1.41
CA TRP A 711 17.16 -1.60 0.62
C TRP A 711 16.91 -1.12 -0.82
N ARG A 712 15.69 -0.65 -1.13
CA ARG A 712 15.37 0.03 -2.41
C ARG A 712 15.84 1.48 -2.42
N SER A 713 16.05 2.05 -1.24
CA SER A 713 16.21 3.47 -1.04
C SER A 713 17.00 3.73 0.23
N THR A 714 17.81 4.78 0.23
CA THR A 714 18.50 5.28 1.43
C THR A 714 17.58 6.00 2.41
N LEU A 715 16.34 6.28 2.00
CA LEU A 715 15.28 6.85 2.82
C LEU A 715 14.33 5.74 3.32
N PRO A 716 13.81 5.84 4.56
CA PRO A 716 12.79 4.93 5.07
C PRO A 716 11.54 4.87 4.18
N SER A 717 10.91 3.71 4.13
CA SER A 717 9.62 3.50 3.48
C SER A 717 8.44 3.89 4.39
N GLU A 718 7.25 4.00 3.82
CA GLU A 718 6.02 4.23 4.60
C GLU A 718 5.51 2.95 5.27
N LYS A 719 5.77 1.78 4.66
CA LYS A 719 5.40 0.44 5.12
C LYS A 719 6.62 -0.32 5.64
N PRO A 720 6.48 -1.23 6.62
CA PRO A 720 7.57 -2.11 7.02
C PRO A 720 7.95 -3.08 5.90
N VAL A 721 9.23 -3.47 5.84
CA VAL A 721 9.76 -4.35 4.78
C VAL A 721 9.05 -5.70 4.67
N THR A 722 8.55 -6.25 5.78
CA THR A 722 7.74 -7.46 5.82
C THR A 722 6.49 -7.38 4.93
N ILE A 723 5.91 -6.19 4.79
CA ILE A 723 4.75 -5.94 3.93
C ILE A 723 5.18 -5.44 2.56
N LEU A 724 6.14 -4.51 2.54
CA LEU A 724 6.61 -3.88 1.30
C LEU A 724 7.23 -4.92 0.37
N TYR A 725 8.12 -5.78 0.86
CA TYR A 725 8.78 -6.79 0.05
C TYR A 725 7.80 -7.85 -0.44
N SER A 726 6.90 -8.31 0.44
CA SER A 726 5.82 -9.21 0.05
C SER A 726 4.94 -8.61 -1.06
N SER A 727 4.65 -7.31 -1.01
CA SER A 727 3.88 -6.62 -2.06
C SER A 727 4.65 -6.53 -3.38
N LEU A 728 5.95 -6.28 -3.35
CA LEU A 728 6.79 -6.20 -4.56
C LEU A 728 6.94 -7.56 -5.23
N ILE A 729 7.13 -8.61 -4.43
CA ILE A 729 7.12 -9.99 -4.92
C ILE A 729 5.78 -10.28 -5.59
N ALA A 730 4.66 -9.96 -4.93
CA ALA A 730 3.33 -10.21 -5.47
C ALA A 730 3.08 -9.49 -6.81
N GLU A 731 3.43 -8.21 -6.89
CA GLU A 731 3.31 -7.40 -8.10
C GLU A 731 4.16 -7.96 -9.24
N LEU A 732 5.42 -8.31 -8.97
CA LEU A 732 6.30 -8.88 -9.98
C LEU A 732 5.85 -10.25 -10.47
N LEU A 733 5.39 -11.13 -9.57
CA LEU A 733 4.86 -12.44 -9.95
C LEU A 733 3.62 -12.32 -10.84
N ALA A 734 2.71 -11.40 -10.50
CA ALA A 734 1.52 -11.14 -11.31
C ALA A 734 1.87 -10.68 -12.72
N ARG A 735 2.86 -9.79 -12.86
CA ARG A 735 3.31 -9.29 -14.17
C ARG A 735 4.08 -10.33 -14.97
N LEU A 736 5.00 -11.06 -14.32
CA LEU A 736 5.82 -12.09 -14.98
C LEU A 736 4.99 -13.28 -15.49
N LYS A 737 3.80 -13.52 -14.92
CA LYS A 737 2.85 -14.54 -15.44
C LYS A 737 2.43 -14.27 -16.89
N SER A 738 2.47 -13.02 -17.36
CA SER A 738 2.16 -12.67 -18.74
C SER A 738 3.29 -12.95 -19.73
N ILE A 739 4.47 -13.37 -19.25
CA ILE A 739 5.63 -13.67 -20.09
C ILE A 739 5.70 -15.17 -20.35
N ASP A 740 5.74 -15.53 -21.63
CA ASP A 740 5.89 -16.92 -22.05
C ASP A 740 7.16 -17.56 -21.45
N ASP A 741 7.02 -18.82 -21.03
CA ASP A 741 8.04 -19.69 -20.44
C ASP A 741 8.56 -19.27 -19.04
N TRP A 742 7.93 -18.29 -18.38
CA TRP A 742 8.30 -17.93 -17.02
C TRP A 742 7.89 -18.99 -15.98
N SER A 743 8.82 -19.35 -15.08
CA SER A 743 8.57 -20.22 -13.93
C SER A 743 9.15 -19.65 -12.63
N PRO A 744 8.38 -19.60 -11.53
CA PRO A 744 8.88 -19.10 -10.25
C PRO A 744 9.80 -20.09 -9.51
N ALA A 745 10.05 -21.30 -10.03
CA ALA A 745 10.79 -22.35 -9.31
C ALA A 745 12.20 -21.93 -8.87
N VAL A 746 12.90 -21.12 -9.68
CA VAL A 746 14.26 -20.63 -9.37
C VAL A 746 14.26 -19.67 -8.17
N LEU A 747 13.13 -19.01 -7.90
CA LEU A 747 12.97 -18.07 -6.79
C LEU A 747 13.01 -18.77 -5.43
N ASN A 748 12.57 -20.03 -5.35
CA ASN A 748 12.64 -20.85 -4.14
C ASN A 748 13.97 -21.60 -3.99
N THR A 749 14.87 -21.51 -4.97
CA THR A 749 16.15 -22.23 -4.96
C THR A 749 17.33 -21.24 -4.99
N LYS A 750 17.87 -20.93 -6.17
CA LYS A 750 19.07 -20.07 -6.32
C LYS A 750 18.85 -18.65 -5.81
N LEU A 751 17.64 -18.12 -5.99
CA LEU A 751 17.33 -16.72 -5.67
C LEU A 751 16.61 -16.55 -4.32
N ARG A 752 16.54 -17.60 -3.49
CA ARG A 752 15.77 -17.60 -2.24
C ARG A 752 16.25 -16.58 -1.22
N ASN A 753 17.56 -16.37 -1.16
CA ASN A 753 18.22 -15.39 -0.29
C ASN A 753 18.52 -14.07 -1.02
N SER A 754 18.31 -14.03 -2.34
CA SER A 754 18.47 -12.83 -3.16
C SER A 754 17.26 -11.93 -2.99
N LYS A 755 17.51 -10.61 -2.99
CA LYS A 755 16.47 -9.60 -2.93
C LYS A 755 16.12 -9.13 -4.35
N TRP A 756 15.89 -10.10 -5.23
CA TRP A 756 15.64 -9.94 -6.67
C TRP A 756 14.45 -9.04 -7.01
N PHE A 757 13.53 -8.88 -6.06
CA PHE A 757 12.29 -8.11 -6.17
C PHE A 757 12.44 -6.61 -5.89
N LEU A 758 13.60 -6.15 -5.38
CA LEU A 758 13.85 -4.73 -5.11
C LEU A 758 13.89 -3.90 -6.39
#